data_AF-A0A7J2XWY1-F1
#
_entry.id   AF-A0A7J2XWY1-F1
#
_cell.length_a   1.000
_cell.length_b   1.000
_cell.length_c   1.000
_cell.angle_alpha   90.00
_cell.angle_beta   90.00
_cell.angle_gamma   90.00
#
_symmetry.space_group_name_H-M   'P 1'
#
loop_
_entity.id
_entity.type
_entity.pdbx_description
1 polymer ?
#
loop_
_entity_poly.entity_id
_entity_poly.type
_entity_poly.pdbx_seq_one_letter_code
_entity_poly.pdbx_strand_id
1 'polypeptide(L)'
;EDKVRDFSEGRLDCLIGAAKPYGVLVRGIDLPKRIRYVIFYGVPKFEITLRDVNEMEDASIISLFSSLSRALGNEERKLAIKLRRNPSSDDIRRARQIIEDILKDEEKISSISSLTDIIIDARGRKIVIPDIRTYLQGSGRTSRLYPGGITRGASLIWDEDPILTSFIKRARAQEIDFLQLSEVDLEKLKSEIDESRRLISSLKKGYELANLLKTALFIVESPSKARTIASFFGRPSRRFLDGLMAYEVTTGDYVLTIVASGGHIVDLTTTVGYHGVLIEDGTYVPAYTSIKRCNACGHQFTDADRCPRCGSTDLRDSKSVVESLRRLSFEASRVIIGTDPDTEGEKIAWDIYQLIMDSSNEIYRAEFHEVTKRAIVEALRSLRGINDRMVKAQIVRRVEDRWIGFELSAEVQKRFGKRNLSAGRAQTPVLGWVIDRYREHQNKKVVSIIKGDGLLLRLDGKLEEVGASKIWIKELKVEEEVVKPPPPFTTDAMIGEANRILRMSANMTMQLAQFLFETGLITYHRTDSPRVSDAGFRVASLVLGDDFVPRKWGEGGAHECIRPTKPLSAKELVDYVKEGIMIVEGLSRDHIRLYDLIFRRFIASQSKDGTLVKQVASVRVGRSEFEVTRLIEARGGWIDWYPFLYTPEPRLKEGVLDVVIEHQTVPSAPLYTQSNLVALMKERGIGRPSTYATIVEKILQRGYVIERNQKLIPTKLGIEVYNFLRDRFPDLISEERTRTLERKMDSVEEGVADYQALIDELYNEIREKMGKLAAD
;
A
#
# COMPACT_ATOMS: atom_id res chain seq x y z
N GLU A 1 -8.28 15.54 47.07
CA GLU A 1 -9.58 15.96 46.48
C GLU A 1 -9.85 17.45 46.71
N ASP A 2 -9.61 17.99 47.90
CA ASP A 2 -9.81 19.42 48.19
C ASP A 2 -9.13 20.36 47.19
N LYS A 3 -7.86 20.13 46.85
CA LYS A 3 -7.16 20.94 45.83
C LYS A 3 -7.82 20.90 44.45
N VAL A 4 -8.42 19.76 44.07
CA VAL A 4 -9.12 19.63 42.78
C VAL A 4 -10.42 20.43 42.82
N ARG A 5 -11.14 20.40 43.94
CA ARG A 5 -12.33 21.24 44.17
C ARG A 5 -11.98 22.72 44.14
N ASP A 6 -10.93 23.14 44.85
CA ASP A 6 -10.48 24.53 44.89
C ASP A 6 -10.06 25.03 43.49
N PHE A 7 -9.39 24.19 42.70
CA PHE A 7 -9.06 24.50 41.30
C PHE A 7 -10.31 24.58 40.41
N SER A 8 -11.27 23.68 40.58
CA SER A 8 -12.55 23.67 39.86
C SER A 8 -13.36 24.94 40.11
N GLU A 9 -13.40 25.42 41.36
CA GLU A 9 -14.09 26.64 41.77
C GLU A 9 -13.31 27.92 41.44
N GLY A 10 -12.08 27.79 40.95
CA GLY A 10 -11.23 28.91 40.58
C GLY A 10 -10.53 29.60 41.74
N ARG A 11 -10.50 28.95 42.92
CA ARG A 11 -9.68 29.37 44.07
C ARG A 11 -8.19 29.06 43.88
N LEU A 12 -7.87 28.12 42.99
CA LEU A 12 -6.51 27.83 42.54
C LEU A 12 -6.36 28.04 41.03
N ASP A 13 -5.19 28.53 40.62
CA ASP A 13 -4.83 28.77 39.21
C ASP A 13 -4.16 27.57 38.55
N CYS A 14 -3.50 26.70 39.31
CA CYS A 14 -2.82 25.52 38.79
C CYS A 14 -2.89 24.31 39.72
N LEU A 15 -2.68 23.13 39.13
CA LEU A 15 -2.49 21.87 39.84
C LEU A 15 -1.16 21.27 39.42
N ILE A 16 -0.42 20.75 40.40
CA ILE A 16 0.88 20.09 40.20
C ILE A 16 0.77 18.67 40.76
N GLY A 17 1.29 17.69 40.02
CA GLY A 17 1.25 16.29 40.42
C GLY A 17 1.98 15.39 39.44
N ALA A 18 2.06 14.11 39.77
CA ALA A 18 2.81 13.14 38.99
C ALA A 18 2.03 12.64 37.76
N ALA A 19 2.70 12.63 36.60
CA ALA A 19 2.19 12.04 35.37
C ALA A 19 2.36 10.50 35.38
N LYS A 20 1.54 9.80 36.17
CA LYS A 20 1.50 8.33 36.23
C LYS A 20 0.24 7.80 35.51
N PRO A 21 0.26 6.58 34.94
CA PRO A 21 -0.90 5.99 34.24
C PRO A 21 -2.21 5.98 35.05
N TYR A 22 -2.12 5.86 36.38
CA TYR A 22 -3.26 5.88 37.31
C TYR A 22 -3.32 7.16 38.17
N GLY A 23 -2.50 8.16 37.83
CA GLY A 23 -2.45 9.42 38.58
C GLY A 23 -3.73 10.23 38.44
N VAL A 24 -4.12 10.91 39.53
CA VAL A 24 -5.35 11.72 39.59
C VAL A 24 -5.36 12.80 38.50
N LEU A 25 -4.24 13.47 38.23
CA LEU A 25 -4.18 14.51 37.18
C LEU A 25 -4.29 13.94 35.75
N VAL A 26 -3.92 12.67 35.53
CA VAL A 26 -3.92 12.01 34.21
C VAL A 26 -5.26 11.33 33.92
N ARG A 27 -5.87 10.69 34.92
CA ARG A 27 -7.14 9.95 34.78
C ARG A 27 -8.31 10.52 35.57
N GLY A 28 -8.06 11.01 36.77
CA GLY A 28 -9.07 11.31 37.79
C GLY A 28 -9.66 12.72 37.74
N ILE A 29 -9.21 13.61 36.85
CA ILE A 29 -9.78 14.95 36.69
C ILE A 29 -10.43 15.08 35.32
N ASP A 30 -11.64 15.60 35.28
CA ASP A 30 -12.32 15.97 34.04
C ASP A 30 -12.99 17.34 34.17
N LEU A 31 -12.18 18.39 34.02
CA LEU A 31 -12.62 19.79 34.14
C LEU A 31 -12.33 20.56 32.85
N PRO A 32 -12.96 20.19 31.71
CA PRO A 32 -12.62 20.76 30.40
C PRO A 32 -12.82 22.27 30.31
N LYS A 33 -13.75 22.83 31.09
CA LYS A 33 -13.98 24.29 31.14
C LYS A 33 -12.84 25.05 31.82
N ARG A 34 -12.13 24.40 32.75
CA ARG A 34 -11.07 25.01 33.57
C ARG A 34 -9.68 24.69 33.05
N ILE A 35 -9.45 23.44 32.61
CA ILE A 35 -8.15 22.99 32.09
C ILE A 35 -7.97 23.52 30.67
N ARG A 36 -7.01 24.44 30.49
CA ARG A 36 -6.68 25.08 29.20
C ARG A 36 -5.40 24.52 28.59
N TYR A 37 -4.42 24.22 29.43
CA TYR A 37 -3.13 23.71 29.02
C TYR A 37 -2.57 22.74 30.06
N VAL A 38 -1.60 21.94 29.63
CA VAL A 38 -0.82 21.05 30.48
C VAL A 38 0.66 21.27 30.17
N ILE A 39 1.48 21.19 31.21
CA ILE A 39 2.93 21.25 31.10
C ILE A 39 3.48 19.95 31.66
N PHE A 40 4.19 19.21 30.83
CA PHE A 40 4.98 18.05 31.21
C PHE A 40 6.41 18.51 31.45
N TYR A 41 6.82 18.53 32.72
CA TYR A 41 8.22 18.71 33.10
C TYR A 41 8.87 17.33 33.19
N GLY A 42 9.57 16.95 32.13
CA GLY A 42 9.96 15.58 31.81
C GLY A 42 8.87 14.83 31.04
N VAL A 43 9.26 14.05 30.04
CA VAL A 43 8.32 13.20 29.30
C VAL A 43 7.79 12.08 30.21
N PRO A 44 6.51 11.71 30.07
CA PRO A 44 6.01 10.48 30.68
C PRO A 44 6.84 9.28 30.20
N LYS A 45 7.30 8.46 31.13
CA LYS A 45 8.22 7.36 30.87
C LYS A 45 8.10 6.25 31.90
N PHE A 46 8.39 5.03 31.47
CA PHE A 46 8.67 3.90 32.36
C PHE A 46 10.17 3.83 32.59
N GLU A 47 10.58 3.64 33.83
CA GLU A 47 11.97 3.40 34.21
C GLU A 47 12.08 1.99 34.77
N ILE A 48 13.04 1.21 34.28
CA ILE A 48 13.28 -0.17 34.66
C ILE A 48 14.73 -0.27 35.13
N THR A 49 14.92 -0.58 36.40
CA THR A 49 16.22 -0.75 37.06
C THR A 49 16.63 -2.22 37.15
N LEU A 50 17.87 -2.50 37.55
CA LEU A 50 18.34 -3.86 37.86
C LEU A 50 17.45 -4.58 38.88
N ARG A 51 16.94 -3.87 39.87
CA ARG A 51 16.05 -4.45 40.88
C ARG A 51 14.71 -4.87 40.27
N ASP A 52 14.17 -4.04 39.38
CA ASP A 52 12.89 -4.32 38.73
C ASP A 52 12.96 -5.55 37.83
N VAL A 53 14.10 -5.77 37.15
CA VAL A 53 14.31 -6.96 36.29
C VAL A 53 14.20 -8.28 37.07
N ASN A 54 14.63 -8.29 38.34
CA ASN A 54 14.51 -9.46 39.20
C ASN A 54 13.07 -9.74 39.62
N GLU A 55 12.28 -8.69 39.79
CA GLU A 55 10.88 -8.76 40.26
C GLU A 55 9.87 -8.83 39.09
N MET A 56 10.31 -8.56 37.87
CA MET A 56 9.47 -8.57 36.66
C MET A 56 8.94 -9.97 36.33
N GLU A 57 7.65 -10.03 35.99
CA GLU A 57 7.04 -11.22 35.42
C GLU A 57 7.69 -11.64 34.10
N ASP A 58 7.69 -12.94 33.83
CA ASP A 58 8.31 -13.53 32.64
C ASP A 58 7.81 -12.92 31.32
N ALA A 59 6.53 -12.57 31.23
CA ALA A 59 5.97 -11.88 30.06
C ALA A 59 6.61 -10.49 29.83
N SER A 60 6.89 -9.76 30.92
CA SER A 60 7.56 -8.46 30.87
C SER A 60 9.02 -8.60 30.48
N ILE A 61 9.71 -9.61 30.98
CA ILE A 61 11.09 -9.94 30.57
C ILE A 61 11.16 -10.30 29.09
N ILE A 62 10.24 -11.15 28.59
CA ILE A 62 10.18 -11.51 27.17
C ILE A 62 9.97 -10.27 26.30
N SER A 63 9.06 -9.37 26.72
CA SER A 63 8.77 -8.12 26.02
C SER A 63 9.97 -7.18 25.99
N LEU A 64 10.57 -6.92 27.16
CA LEU A 64 11.73 -6.04 27.30
C LEU A 64 12.94 -6.58 26.54
N PHE A 65 13.27 -7.86 26.72
CA PHE A 65 14.37 -8.50 26.00
C PHE A 65 14.15 -8.46 24.49
N SER A 66 12.92 -8.72 24.04
CA SER A 66 12.58 -8.65 22.62
C SER A 66 12.85 -7.26 22.03
N SER A 67 12.56 -6.20 22.80
CA SER A 67 12.79 -4.81 22.42
C SER A 67 14.28 -4.45 22.40
N LEU A 68 15.05 -4.91 23.39
CA LEU A 68 16.49 -4.67 23.50
C LEU A 68 17.34 -5.52 22.54
N SER A 69 16.88 -6.73 22.19
CA SER A 69 17.61 -7.68 21.33
C SER A 69 18.09 -7.09 20.00
N ARG A 70 17.45 -6.00 19.56
CA ARG A 70 17.83 -5.21 18.38
C ARG A 70 19.28 -4.72 18.43
N ALA A 71 19.75 -4.29 19.58
CA ALA A 71 21.07 -3.71 19.78
C ALA A 71 22.13 -4.71 20.27
N LEU A 72 21.71 -5.92 20.67
CA LEU A 72 22.58 -6.86 21.38
C LEU A 72 23.36 -7.84 20.49
N GLY A 73 22.88 -8.11 19.27
CA GLY A 73 23.55 -9.02 18.34
C GLY A 73 22.62 -10.03 17.68
N ASN A 74 23.18 -10.92 16.86
CA ASN A 74 22.39 -11.90 16.12
C ASN A 74 21.95 -13.10 16.97
N GLU A 75 22.72 -13.50 17.98
CA GLU A 75 22.36 -14.62 18.86
C GLU A 75 21.23 -14.24 19.82
N GLU A 76 21.26 -13.03 20.35
CA GLU A 76 20.23 -12.46 21.21
C GLU A 76 18.93 -12.25 20.43
N ARG A 77 19.01 -11.90 19.14
CA ARG A 77 17.85 -11.88 18.24
C ARG A 77 17.23 -13.26 18.05
N LYS A 78 18.04 -14.31 17.87
CA LYS A 78 17.55 -15.69 17.77
C LYS A 78 16.86 -16.11 19.07
N LEU A 79 17.45 -15.79 20.21
CA LEU A 79 16.84 -16.03 21.53
C LEU A 79 15.52 -15.28 21.67
N ALA A 80 15.44 -14.01 21.26
CA ALA A 80 14.19 -13.24 21.27
C ALA A 80 13.12 -13.83 20.36
N ILE A 81 13.48 -14.47 19.24
CA ILE A 81 12.52 -15.20 18.39
C ILE A 81 12.01 -16.46 19.10
N LYS A 82 12.92 -17.20 19.76
CA LYS A 82 12.58 -18.43 20.49
C LYS A 82 11.65 -18.13 21.67
N LEU A 83 11.99 -17.13 22.47
CA LEU A 83 11.20 -16.62 23.60
C LEU A 83 9.77 -16.22 23.20
N ARG A 84 9.60 -15.68 22.00
CA ARG A 84 8.28 -15.25 21.49
C ARG A 84 7.41 -16.39 20.97
N ARG A 85 8.00 -17.51 20.58
CA ARG A 85 7.26 -18.64 19.99
C ARG A 85 6.93 -19.71 21.00
N ASN A 86 7.95 -20.17 21.72
CA ASN A 86 7.82 -21.24 22.70
C ASN A 86 8.94 -21.05 23.73
N PRO A 87 8.76 -20.13 24.69
CA PRO A 87 9.78 -19.83 25.68
C PRO A 87 9.95 -21.05 26.61
N SER A 88 11.18 -21.54 26.76
CA SER A 88 11.51 -22.40 27.89
C SER A 88 11.91 -21.55 29.09
N SER A 89 11.78 -22.11 30.30
CA SER A 89 12.24 -21.45 31.53
C SER A 89 13.73 -21.08 31.50
N ASP A 90 14.54 -21.87 30.78
CA ASP A 90 15.96 -21.59 30.57
C ASP A 90 16.20 -20.42 29.61
N ASP A 91 15.40 -20.30 28.55
CA ASP A 91 15.47 -19.17 27.64
C ASP A 91 15.14 -17.86 28.38
N ILE A 92 14.11 -17.87 29.25
CA ILE A 92 13.69 -16.70 30.02
C ILE A 92 14.76 -16.29 31.03
N ARG A 93 15.34 -17.27 31.75
CA ARG A 93 16.50 -17.02 32.63
C ARG A 93 17.66 -16.39 31.88
N ARG A 94 17.99 -16.91 30.70
CA ARG A 94 19.06 -16.36 29.85
C ARG A 94 18.74 -14.94 29.40
N ALA A 95 17.48 -14.66 29.03
CA ALA A 95 17.03 -13.32 28.69
C ALA A 95 17.20 -12.33 29.85
N ARG A 96 16.78 -12.75 31.05
CA ARG A 96 16.89 -11.96 32.29
C ARG A 96 18.37 -11.65 32.60
N GLN A 97 19.24 -12.67 32.53
CA GLN A 97 20.67 -12.50 32.76
C GLN A 97 21.30 -11.50 31.79
N ILE A 98 20.96 -11.58 30.50
CA ILE A 98 21.49 -10.63 29.51
C ILE A 98 21.01 -9.21 29.80
N ILE A 99 19.74 -9.02 30.22
CA ILE A 99 19.25 -7.69 30.62
C ILE A 99 20.02 -7.16 31.83
N GLU A 100 20.26 -8.00 32.84
CA GLU A 100 21.06 -7.61 33.99
C GLU A 100 22.49 -7.23 33.61
N ASP A 101 23.12 -7.99 32.72
CA ASP A 101 24.48 -7.75 32.28
C ASP A 101 24.59 -6.43 31.50
N ILE A 102 23.59 -6.10 30.68
CA ILE A 102 23.50 -4.79 30.00
C ILE A 102 23.45 -3.67 31.03
N LEU A 103 22.60 -3.78 32.05
CA LEU A 103 22.44 -2.73 33.06
C LEU A 103 23.67 -2.55 33.96
N LYS A 104 24.61 -3.51 33.95
CA LYS A 104 25.89 -3.45 34.69
C LYS A 104 27.04 -2.84 33.87
N ASP A 105 26.92 -2.75 32.54
CA ASP A 105 28.01 -2.43 31.61
C ASP A 105 27.76 -1.09 30.89
N GLU A 106 28.45 -0.02 31.32
CA GLU A 106 28.26 1.35 30.83
C GLU A 106 28.59 1.54 29.33
N GLU A 107 29.53 0.78 28.76
CA GLU A 107 29.86 0.87 27.33
C GLU A 107 28.77 0.25 26.47
N LYS A 108 28.24 -0.92 26.87
CA LYS A 108 27.09 -1.54 26.20
C LYS A 108 25.84 -0.66 26.28
N ILE A 109 25.65 0.04 27.40
CA ILE A 109 24.53 0.97 27.60
C ILE A 109 24.52 2.08 26.55
N SER A 110 25.67 2.72 26.31
CA SER A 110 25.75 3.82 25.33
C SER A 110 25.47 3.35 23.90
N SER A 111 25.99 2.19 23.52
CA SER A 111 25.83 1.62 22.16
C SER A 111 24.41 1.15 21.86
N ILE A 112 23.62 0.78 22.87
CA ILE A 112 22.21 0.36 22.71
C ILE A 112 21.25 1.55 22.55
N SER A 113 21.54 2.67 23.22
CA SER A 113 20.69 3.87 23.21
C SER A 113 20.59 4.53 21.83
N SER A 114 21.64 4.47 21.01
CA SER A 114 21.64 4.99 19.64
C SER A 114 20.89 4.09 18.64
N LEU A 115 20.63 2.84 19.04
CA LEU A 115 20.08 1.79 18.20
C LEU A 115 18.66 1.39 18.58
N THR A 116 17.98 2.05 19.52
CA THR A 116 16.59 1.75 19.90
C THR A 116 15.84 3.02 20.29
N ASP A 117 14.50 3.01 20.22
CA ASP A 117 13.68 4.10 20.79
C ASP A 117 13.53 3.94 22.32
N ILE A 118 14.51 3.32 22.95
CA ILE A 118 14.59 3.01 24.37
C ILE A 118 15.91 3.61 24.83
N ILE A 119 15.86 4.42 25.88
CA ILE A 119 17.04 5.11 26.37
C ILE A 119 17.54 4.37 27.58
N ILE A 120 18.82 4.08 27.61
CA ILE A 120 19.43 3.47 28.79
C ILE A 120 20.30 4.54 29.44
N ASP A 121 19.88 4.98 30.62
CA ASP A 121 20.59 5.98 31.41
C ASP A 121 21.76 5.28 32.12
N ALA A 122 22.97 5.53 31.62
CA ALA A 122 24.22 4.98 32.16
C ALA A 122 24.50 5.43 33.59
N ARG A 123 24.13 6.67 33.95
CA ARG A 123 24.36 7.21 35.29
C ARG A 123 23.40 6.62 36.33
N GLY A 124 22.19 6.25 35.88
CA GLY A 124 21.15 5.67 36.72
C GLY A 124 21.01 4.13 36.66
N ARG A 125 21.76 3.44 35.78
CA ARG A 125 21.61 2.00 35.47
C ARG A 125 20.15 1.60 35.25
N LYS A 126 19.45 2.34 34.40
CA LYS A 126 18.02 2.14 34.13
C LYS A 126 17.69 2.22 32.65
N ILE A 127 16.75 1.39 32.22
CA ILE A 127 16.11 1.44 30.91
C ILE A 127 14.90 2.36 31.02
N VAL A 128 14.78 3.28 30.08
CA VAL A 128 13.77 4.33 30.04
C VAL A 128 12.99 4.23 28.73
N ILE A 129 11.69 4.00 28.86
CA ILE A 129 10.77 3.80 27.73
C ILE A 129 9.76 4.95 27.74
N PRO A 130 9.72 5.81 26.71
CA PRO A 130 8.71 6.86 26.60
C PRO A 130 7.28 6.30 26.62
N ASP A 131 6.41 6.86 27.47
CA ASP A 131 5.02 6.46 27.63
C ASP A 131 4.07 7.44 26.91
N ILE A 132 3.87 7.19 25.62
CA ILE A 132 2.96 7.99 24.78
C ILE A 132 1.51 7.91 25.28
N ARG A 133 1.11 6.79 25.91
CA ARG A 133 -0.26 6.59 26.37
C ARG A 133 -0.59 7.50 27.56
N THR A 134 0.34 7.64 28.51
CA THR A 134 0.18 8.58 29.64
C THR A 134 0.20 10.02 29.14
N TYR A 135 1.06 10.36 28.18
CA TYR A 135 1.03 11.67 27.55
C TYR A 135 -0.31 11.98 26.89
N LEU A 136 -0.84 11.08 26.05
CA LEU A 136 -2.14 11.25 25.41
C LEU A 136 -3.28 11.42 26.42
N GLN A 137 -3.25 10.66 27.52
CA GLN A 137 -4.28 10.78 28.57
C GLN A 137 -4.20 12.11 29.31
N GLY A 138 -3.00 12.61 29.60
CA GLY A 138 -2.79 13.88 30.28
C GLY A 138 -3.06 15.09 29.37
N SER A 139 -2.47 15.11 28.18
CA SER A 139 -2.70 16.15 27.15
C SER A 139 -4.17 16.22 26.72
N GLY A 140 -4.84 15.08 26.58
CA GLY A 140 -6.27 15.00 26.30
C GLY A 140 -7.19 15.63 27.35
N ARG A 141 -6.69 16.02 28.54
CA ARG A 141 -7.47 16.79 29.52
C ARG A 141 -7.65 18.25 29.12
N THR A 142 -6.77 18.74 28.26
CA THR A 142 -6.83 20.11 27.72
C THR A 142 -7.76 20.21 26.51
N SER A 143 -8.15 19.06 25.94
CA SER A 143 -8.93 19.00 24.72
C SER A 143 -10.03 17.94 24.81
N ARG A 144 -11.29 18.37 24.88
CA ARG A 144 -12.46 17.48 24.92
C ARG A 144 -13.34 17.66 23.71
N LEU A 145 -13.98 16.56 23.35
CA LEU A 145 -15.07 16.53 22.40
C LEU A 145 -16.28 17.24 22.98
N TYR A 146 -16.92 18.09 22.19
CA TYR A 146 -18.20 18.70 22.51
C TYR A 146 -19.06 18.80 21.24
N PRO A 147 -20.37 19.04 21.37
CA PRO A 147 -21.20 19.20 20.18
C PRO A 147 -20.77 20.42 19.36
N GLY A 148 -20.33 20.19 18.11
CA GLY A 148 -19.76 21.22 17.24
C GLY A 148 -18.23 21.25 17.21
N GLY A 149 -17.57 20.20 17.71
CA GLY A 149 -16.15 19.95 17.44
C GLY A 149 -15.34 19.50 18.66
N ILE A 150 -14.07 19.91 18.67
CA ILE A 150 -13.11 19.58 19.72
C ILE A 150 -12.55 20.88 20.29
N THR A 151 -12.41 20.97 21.61
CA THR A 151 -11.84 22.18 22.19
C THR A 151 -10.37 22.30 21.89
N ARG A 152 -9.92 23.51 21.59
CA ARG A 152 -8.48 23.77 21.52
C ARG A 152 -7.87 23.72 22.92
N GLY A 153 -6.67 23.15 23.01
CA GLY A 153 -5.88 23.08 24.23
C GLY A 153 -4.40 23.10 23.88
N ALA A 154 -3.54 23.37 24.86
CA ALA A 154 -2.09 23.35 24.68
C ALA A 154 -1.44 22.28 25.55
N SER A 155 -0.49 21.55 24.97
CA SER A 155 0.35 20.59 25.69
C SER A 155 1.79 20.95 25.45
N LEU A 156 2.48 21.37 26.50
CA LEU A 156 3.89 21.73 26.46
C LEU A 156 4.70 20.62 27.13
N ILE A 157 5.80 20.24 26.50
CA ILE A 157 6.77 19.29 27.06
C ILE A 157 8.10 20.02 27.17
N TRP A 158 8.74 19.89 28.34
CA TRP A 158 10.13 20.25 28.55
C TRP A 158 10.89 19.00 28.99
N ASP A 159 11.88 18.58 28.22
CA ASP A 159 12.82 17.53 28.62
C ASP A 159 14.14 17.71 27.84
N GLU A 160 15.17 16.99 28.22
CA GLU A 160 16.48 17.02 27.56
C GLU A 160 16.63 15.87 26.56
N ASP A 161 17.57 16.00 25.63
CA ASP A 161 17.96 14.89 24.76
C ASP A 161 18.83 13.88 25.50
N PRO A 162 18.75 12.57 25.16
CA PRO A 162 18.07 11.98 23.99
C PRO A 162 16.59 11.63 24.19
N ILE A 163 16.02 11.84 25.38
CA ILE A 163 14.68 11.34 25.71
C ILE A 163 13.54 12.08 25.04
N LEU A 164 13.69 13.38 24.89
CA LEU A 164 12.75 14.17 24.12
C LEU A 164 12.66 13.68 22.67
N THR A 165 13.81 13.47 22.01
CA THR A 165 13.87 12.95 20.63
C THR A 165 13.20 11.59 20.48
N SER A 166 13.48 10.64 21.39
CA SER A 166 12.85 9.31 21.37
C SER A 166 11.33 9.38 21.58
N PHE A 167 10.87 10.23 22.51
CA PHE A 167 9.47 10.46 22.76
C PHE A 167 8.75 11.05 21.53
N ILE A 168 9.32 12.09 20.91
CA ILE A 168 8.77 12.74 19.71
C ILE A 168 8.65 11.73 18.57
N LYS A 169 9.68 10.89 18.37
CA LYS A 169 9.66 9.86 17.33
C LYS A 169 8.51 8.85 17.52
N ARG A 170 8.34 8.34 18.74
CA ARG A 170 7.23 7.43 19.09
C ARG A 170 5.86 8.11 18.96
N ALA A 171 5.77 9.40 19.32
CA ALA A 171 4.54 10.16 19.20
C ALA A 171 4.14 10.41 17.73
N ARG A 172 5.09 10.71 16.85
CA ARG A 172 4.87 10.88 15.40
C ARG A 172 4.30 9.63 14.74
N ALA A 173 4.65 8.45 15.22
CA ALA A 173 4.08 7.19 14.74
C ALA A 173 2.58 7.02 15.06
N GLN A 174 2.09 7.79 16.04
CA GLN A 174 0.68 7.95 16.39
C GLN A 174 0.05 9.19 15.74
N GLU A 175 0.70 9.78 14.73
CA GLU A 175 0.26 11.01 14.05
C GLU A 175 0.19 12.23 15.00
N ILE A 176 1.10 12.29 15.99
CA ILE A 176 1.24 13.42 16.91
C ILE A 176 2.54 14.17 16.58
N ASP A 177 2.39 15.39 16.08
CA ASP A 177 3.51 16.27 15.79
C ASP A 177 3.78 17.25 16.94
N PHE A 178 5.05 17.61 17.10
CA PHE A 178 5.53 18.63 18.03
C PHE A 178 6.18 19.76 17.25
N LEU A 179 5.94 20.99 17.69
CA LEU A 179 6.56 22.21 17.18
C LEU A 179 7.55 22.74 18.21
N GLN A 180 8.57 23.46 17.75
CA GLN A 180 9.43 24.21 18.66
C GLN A 180 8.65 25.39 19.24
N LEU A 181 8.88 25.72 20.51
CA LEU A 181 8.16 26.82 21.17
C LEU A 181 8.38 28.16 20.46
N SER A 182 9.56 28.37 19.86
CA SER A 182 9.89 29.56 19.06
C SER A 182 9.06 29.71 17.78
N GLU A 183 8.44 28.63 17.29
CA GLU A 183 7.59 28.64 16.09
C GLU A 183 6.11 28.93 16.43
N VAL A 184 5.77 29.03 17.71
CA VAL A 184 4.38 29.14 18.19
C VAL A 184 4.08 30.55 18.67
N ASP A 185 3.05 31.16 18.09
CA ASP A 185 2.46 32.40 18.61
C ASP A 185 1.57 32.09 19.83
N LEU A 186 2.11 32.34 21.02
CA LEU A 186 1.45 32.04 22.29
C LEU A 186 0.22 32.90 22.56
N GLU A 187 0.22 34.16 22.13
CA GLU A 187 -0.94 35.04 22.34
C GLU A 187 -2.10 34.64 21.44
N LYS A 188 -1.81 34.28 20.18
CA LYS A 188 -2.81 33.70 19.28
C LYS A 188 -3.37 32.39 19.85
N LEU A 189 -2.50 31.47 20.28
CA LEU A 189 -2.92 30.19 20.85
C LEU A 189 -3.81 30.37 22.09
N LYS A 190 -3.42 31.28 22.98
CA LYS A 190 -4.22 31.64 24.16
C LYS A 190 -5.59 32.19 23.77
N SER A 191 -5.65 33.10 22.80
CA SER A 191 -6.92 33.64 22.29
C SER A 191 -7.83 32.53 21.75
N GLU A 192 -7.29 31.62 20.94
CA GLU A 192 -8.05 30.51 20.35
C GLU A 192 -8.56 29.51 21.42
N ILE A 193 -7.77 29.25 22.46
CA ILE A 193 -8.20 28.41 23.59
C ILE A 193 -9.33 29.09 24.36
N ASP A 194 -9.20 30.39 24.63
CA ASP A 194 -10.18 31.16 25.40
C ASP A 194 -11.50 31.29 24.65
N GLU A 195 -11.45 31.53 23.35
CA GLU A 195 -12.61 31.53 22.45
C GLU A 195 -13.32 30.17 22.48
N SER A 196 -12.57 29.07 22.36
CA SER A 196 -13.11 27.72 22.46
C SER A 196 -13.83 27.45 23.80
N ARG A 197 -13.30 27.98 24.92
CA ARG A 197 -13.94 27.87 26.25
C ARG A 197 -15.19 28.73 26.40
N ARG A 198 -15.20 29.94 25.81
CA ARG A 198 -16.39 30.81 25.77
C ARG A 198 -17.51 30.14 25.00
N LEU A 199 -17.21 29.55 23.85
CA LEU A 199 -18.17 28.85 23.00
C LEU A 199 -18.85 27.69 23.76
N ILE A 200 -18.09 26.89 24.49
CA ILE A 200 -18.66 25.86 25.38
C ILE A 200 -19.53 26.45 26.50
N SER A 201 -19.10 27.57 27.07
CA SER A 201 -19.82 28.20 28.18
C SER A 201 -21.13 28.85 27.72
N SER A 202 -21.23 29.24 26.44
CA SER A 202 -22.44 29.78 25.82
C SER A 202 -23.44 28.70 25.38
N LEU A 203 -23.03 27.44 25.20
CA LEU A 203 -23.88 26.31 24.78
C LEU A 203 -24.92 25.84 25.84
N LYS A 204 -25.51 26.76 26.61
CA LYS A 204 -26.42 26.48 27.74
C LYS A 204 -27.83 26.01 27.36
N LYS A 205 -28.16 25.86 26.06
CA LYS A 205 -29.49 25.40 25.62
C LYS A 205 -29.37 24.13 24.77
N GLY A 206 -30.05 23.06 25.19
CA GLY A 206 -30.01 21.75 24.52
C GLY A 206 -30.45 21.76 23.05
N TYR A 207 -31.26 22.72 22.62
CA TYR A 207 -31.75 22.84 21.24
C TYR A 207 -30.68 23.35 20.25
N GLU A 208 -29.80 24.27 20.69
CA GLU A 208 -28.67 24.76 19.87
C GLU A 208 -27.56 23.71 19.77
N LEU A 209 -27.42 22.89 20.81
CA LEU A 209 -26.46 21.78 20.91
C LEU A 209 -26.74 20.65 19.88
N ALA A 210 -28.03 20.35 19.65
CA ALA A 210 -28.48 19.28 18.77
C ALA A 210 -28.20 19.56 17.28
N ASN A 211 -28.16 20.82 16.86
CA ASN A 211 -27.87 21.20 15.47
C ASN A 211 -26.37 21.11 15.10
N LEU A 212 -25.48 20.98 16.10
CA LEU A 212 -24.03 21.01 15.91
C LEU A 212 -23.42 19.62 15.70
N LEU A 213 -24.09 18.55 16.11
CA LEU A 213 -23.66 17.17 15.89
C LEU A 213 -24.56 16.52 14.83
N LYS A 214 -23.99 16.21 13.67
CA LYS A 214 -24.73 15.49 12.63
C LYS A 214 -24.50 13.99 12.76
N THR A 215 -25.56 13.20 12.65
CA THR A 215 -25.40 11.75 12.41
C THR A 215 -25.02 11.56 10.95
N ALA A 216 -23.95 10.79 10.70
CA ALA A 216 -23.52 10.50 9.34
C ALA A 216 -23.19 9.02 9.15
N LEU A 217 -23.73 8.44 8.08
CA LEU A 217 -23.38 7.10 7.62
C LEU A 217 -22.17 7.20 6.70
N PHE A 218 -21.06 6.54 7.05
CA PHE A 218 -19.84 6.50 6.25
C PHE A 218 -19.65 5.12 5.63
N ILE A 219 -19.85 5.00 4.32
CA ILE A 219 -19.84 3.73 3.59
C ILE A 219 -18.50 3.58 2.87
N VAL A 220 -17.77 2.50 3.15
CA VAL A 220 -16.54 2.13 2.45
C VAL A 220 -16.70 0.79 1.73
N GLU A 221 -15.76 0.43 0.85
CA GLU A 221 -15.84 -0.82 0.10
C GLU A 221 -15.45 -2.05 0.92
N SER A 222 -14.44 -1.97 1.80
CA SER A 222 -13.90 -3.14 2.50
C SER A 222 -14.08 -3.13 4.03
N PRO A 223 -14.30 -4.30 4.67
CA PRO A 223 -14.40 -4.40 6.12
C PRO A 223 -13.13 -3.99 6.88
N SER A 224 -11.95 -4.22 6.28
CA SER A 224 -10.67 -3.81 6.85
C SER A 224 -10.62 -2.29 6.97
N LYS A 225 -10.94 -1.57 5.87
CA LYS A 225 -10.96 -0.11 5.84
C LYS A 225 -11.95 0.46 6.86
N ALA A 226 -13.15 -0.12 6.97
CA ALA A 226 -14.14 0.31 7.97
C ALA A 226 -13.59 0.22 9.41
N ARG A 227 -12.94 -0.90 9.75
CA ARG A 227 -12.32 -1.12 11.07
C ARG A 227 -11.17 -0.15 11.32
N THR A 228 -10.29 0.03 10.34
CA THR A 228 -9.14 0.94 10.41
C THR A 228 -9.61 2.37 10.66
N ILE A 229 -10.55 2.88 9.87
CA ILE A 229 -11.08 4.24 10.03
C ILE A 229 -11.75 4.41 11.39
N ALA A 230 -12.56 3.44 11.82
CA ALA A 230 -13.20 3.49 13.13
C ALA A 230 -12.16 3.59 14.28
N SER A 231 -11.03 2.89 14.17
CA SER A 231 -9.99 2.91 15.19
C SER A 231 -9.31 4.28 15.39
N PHE A 232 -9.33 5.16 14.39
CA PHE A 232 -8.73 6.50 14.48
C PHE A 232 -9.44 7.44 15.45
N PHE A 233 -10.72 7.16 15.70
CA PHE A 233 -11.59 8.00 16.54
C PHE A 233 -11.87 7.34 17.90
N GLY A 234 -11.11 6.30 18.26
CA GLY A 234 -11.17 5.64 19.55
C GLY A 234 -11.65 4.19 19.45
N ARG A 235 -12.24 3.68 20.54
CA ARG A 235 -12.80 2.33 20.57
C ARG A 235 -14.25 2.39 20.06
N PRO A 236 -14.55 1.84 18.88
CA PRO A 236 -15.90 1.92 18.32
C PRO A 236 -16.89 1.04 19.07
N SER A 237 -18.13 1.53 19.18
CA SER A 237 -19.28 0.67 19.42
C SER A 237 -19.55 -0.17 18.17
N ARG A 238 -19.99 -1.42 18.35
CA ARG A 238 -20.25 -2.34 17.24
C ARG A 238 -21.71 -2.74 17.23
N ARG A 239 -22.35 -2.59 16.07
CA ARG A 239 -23.74 -3.02 15.82
C ARG A 239 -23.75 -3.97 14.63
N PHE A 240 -24.53 -5.04 14.72
CA PHE A 240 -24.70 -6.00 13.63
C PHE A 240 -26.11 -5.88 13.07
N LEU A 241 -26.23 -5.64 11.77
CA LEU A 241 -27.49 -5.42 11.06
C LEU A 241 -27.52 -6.31 9.84
N ASP A 242 -28.35 -7.35 9.85
CA ASP A 242 -28.65 -8.21 8.69
C ASP A 242 -27.39 -8.69 7.91
N GLY A 243 -26.34 -9.09 8.62
CA GLY A 243 -25.08 -9.56 8.00
C GLY A 243 -24.02 -8.48 7.79
N LEU A 244 -24.32 -7.23 8.13
CA LEU A 244 -23.45 -6.07 8.00
C LEU A 244 -22.99 -5.57 9.37
N MET A 245 -21.68 -5.39 9.53
CA MET A 245 -21.09 -4.86 10.76
C MET A 245 -20.94 -3.35 10.63
N ALA A 246 -21.56 -2.61 11.55
CA ALA A 246 -21.45 -1.17 11.68
C ALA A 246 -20.60 -0.79 12.89
N TYR A 247 -19.71 0.18 12.70
CA TYR A 247 -18.85 0.75 13.75
C TYR A 247 -19.27 2.19 14.02
N GLU A 248 -19.66 2.49 15.25
CA GLU A 248 -20.11 3.82 15.64
C GLU A 248 -19.01 4.54 16.44
N VAL A 249 -18.64 5.74 15.98
CA VAL A 249 -17.59 6.59 16.57
C VAL A 249 -17.98 8.05 16.52
N THR A 250 -17.43 8.88 17.42
CA THR A 250 -17.66 10.33 17.41
C THR A 250 -16.38 11.06 16.99
N THR A 251 -16.49 11.94 15.99
CA THR A 251 -15.37 12.73 15.47
C THR A 251 -15.36 14.18 15.97
N GLY A 252 -16.47 14.62 16.58
CA GLY A 252 -16.69 15.97 17.10
C GLY A 252 -17.74 16.72 16.30
N ASP A 253 -17.62 16.66 14.98
CA ASP A 253 -18.61 17.22 14.04
C ASP A 253 -19.68 16.18 13.67
N TYR A 254 -19.31 14.89 13.74
CA TYR A 254 -20.18 13.78 13.39
C TYR A 254 -20.25 12.70 14.48
N VAL A 255 -21.42 12.08 14.60
CA VAL A 255 -21.55 10.69 15.04
C VAL A 255 -21.52 9.83 13.78
N LEU A 256 -20.38 9.19 13.52
CA LEU A 256 -20.17 8.37 12.33
C LEU A 256 -20.58 6.93 12.58
N THR A 257 -21.47 6.43 11.74
CA THR A 257 -21.73 5.00 11.58
C THR A 257 -20.96 4.52 10.36
N ILE A 258 -19.88 3.77 10.56
CA ILE A 258 -18.98 3.31 9.50
C ILE A 258 -19.34 1.88 9.11
N VAL A 259 -19.59 1.65 7.83
CA VAL A 259 -20.00 0.34 7.27
C VAL A 259 -19.24 -0.01 6.02
N ALA A 260 -19.12 -1.31 5.73
CA ALA A 260 -18.53 -1.79 4.50
C ALA A 260 -19.59 -2.38 3.56
N SER A 261 -19.58 -1.98 2.28
CA SER A 261 -20.43 -2.58 1.25
C SER A 261 -20.01 -4.01 0.88
N GLY A 262 -18.72 -4.33 1.06
CA GLY A 262 -18.15 -5.61 0.64
C GLY A 262 -17.71 -5.65 -0.83
N GLY A 263 -17.47 -4.49 -1.44
CA GLY A 263 -17.13 -4.32 -2.85
C GLY A 263 -18.34 -3.90 -3.69
N HIS A 264 -18.38 -4.37 -4.95
CA HIS A 264 -19.53 -4.21 -5.84
C HIS A 264 -20.77 -4.89 -5.25
N ILE A 265 -21.91 -4.19 -5.30
CA ILE A 265 -23.22 -4.67 -4.85
C ILE A 265 -24.14 -5.04 -6.03
N VAL A 266 -23.83 -4.56 -7.23
CA VAL A 266 -24.54 -4.90 -8.47
C VAL A 266 -23.53 -5.15 -9.59
N ASP A 267 -23.94 -5.92 -10.58
CA ASP A 267 -23.17 -6.13 -11.82
C ASP A 267 -24.14 -6.28 -13.00
N LEU A 268 -23.62 -6.19 -14.23
CA LEU A 268 -24.42 -6.34 -15.44
C LEU A 268 -25.10 -7.71 -15.46
N THR A 269 -26.41 -7.73 -15.64
CA THR A 269 -27.16 -8.98 -15.88
C THR A 269 -26.67 -9.67 -17.14
N THR A 270 -26.82 -10.99 -17.22
CA THR A 270 -26.55 -11.77 -18.44
C THR A 270 -27.82 -12.13 -19.20
N THR A 271 -29.01 -11.74 -18.72
CA THR A 271 -30.29 -12.23 -19.25
C THR A 271 -31.09 -11.20 -20.05
N VAL A 272 -30.73 -9.92 -19.97
CA VAL A 272 -31.47 -8.81 -20.57
C VAL A 272 -30.68 -8.19 -21.72
N GLY A 273 -31.38 -7.86 -22.81
CA GLY A 273 -30.80 -7.17 -23.97
C GLY A 273 -29.61 -7.91 -24.58
N TYR A 274 -28.67 -7.17 -25.17
CA TYR A 274 -27.43 -7.73 -25.68
C TYR A 274 -26.39 -7.86 -24.56
N HIS A 275 -26.31 -9.06 -23.99
CA HIS A 275 -25.40 -9.43 -22.89
C HIS A 275 -25.46 -8.52 -21.65
N GLY A 276 -26.63 -7.97 -21.35
CA GLY A 276 -26.87 -7.07 -20.21
C GLY A 276 -27.13 -5.61 -20.58
N VAL A 277 -27.20 -5.26 -21.87
CA VAL A 277 -27.42 -3.89 -22.33
C VAL A 277 -28.65 -3.82 -23.23
N LEU A 278 -29.65 -3.04 -22.81
CA LEU A 278 -30.82 -2.72 -23.62
C LEU A 278 -30.44 -1.68 -24.68
N ILE A 279 -31.06 -1.79 -25.84
CA ILE A 279 -30.85 -0.86 -26.97
C ILE A 279 -32.22 -0.30 -27.33
N GLU A 280 -32.45 0.97 -27.00
CA GLU A 280 -33.73 1.65 -27.16
C GLU A 280 -33.49 2.97 -27.91
N ASP A 281 -34.06 3.13 -29.11
CA ASP A 281 -33.96 4.34 -29.94
C ASP A 281 -32.51 4.88 -30.13
N GLY A 282 -31.54 3.97 -30.30
CA GLY A 282 -30.13 4.33 -30.45
C GLY A 282 -29.41 4.66 -29.13
N THR A 283 -30.08 4.47 -27.99
CA THR A 283 -29.52 4.62 -26.65
C THR A 283 -29.19 3.26 -26.05
N TYR A 284 -28.02 3.14 -25.45
CA TYR A 284 -27.53 1.95 -24.78
C TYR A 284 -27.74 2.08 -23.27
N VAL A 285 -28.58 1.20 -22.71
CA VAL A 285 -28.98 1.22 -21.30
C VAL A 285 -28.50 -0.06 -20.61
N PRO A 286 -27.40 -0.01 -19.84
CA PRO A 286 -26.90 -1.18 -19.13
C PRO A 286 -27.84 -1.57 -17.97
N ALA A 287 -28.24 -2.83 -17.92
CA ALA A 287 -29.10 -3.39 -16.90
C ALA A 287 -28.27 -4.09 -15.81
N TYR A 288 -28.48 -3.71 -14.55
CA TYR A 288 -27.75 -4.25 -13.41
C TYR A 288 -28.67 -5.06 -12.50
N THR A 289 -28.11 -6.08 -11.85
CA THR A 289 -28.80 -6.87 -10.81
C THR A 289 -27.86 -7.17 -9.65
N SER A 290 -28.40 -7.64 -8.53
CA SER A 290 -27.60 -7.92 -7.34
C SER A 290 -26.61 -9.05 -7.58
N ILE A 291 -25.40 -8.89 -7.01
CA ILE A 291 -24.38 -9.93 -7.03
C ILE A 291 -24.72 -10.97 -5.96
N LYS A 292 -24.68 -12.24 -6.37
CA LYS A 292 -24.75 -13.41 -5.50
C LYS A 292 -23.37 -14.04 -5.39
N ARG A 293 -22.98 -14.44 -4.17
CA ARG A 293 -21.74 -15.18 -3.89
C ARG A 293 -22.07 -16.50 -3.23
N CYS A 294 -21.56 -17.59 -3.79
CA CYS A 294 -21.71 -18.91 -3.17
C CYS A 294 -20.81 -19.03 -1.93
N ASN A 295 -21.39 -19.33 -0.76
CA ASN A 295 -20.63 -19.54 0.47
C ASN A 295 -19.81 -20.84 0.43
N ALA A 296 -20.24 -21.83 -0.36
CA ALA A 296 -19.55 -23.12 -0.48
C ALA A 296 -18.28 -23.09 -1.37
N CYS A 297 -18.30 -22.35 -2.48
CA CYS A 297 -17.17 -22.34 -3.44
C CYS A 297 -16.62 -20.95 -3.78
N GLY A 298 -17.20 -19.90 -3.21
CA GLY A 298 -16.78 -18.50 -3.40
C GLY A 298 -17.12 -17.89 -4.76
N HIS A 299 -17.73 -18.64 -5.69
CA HIS A 299 -18.05 -18.15 -7.03
C HIS A 299 -19.11 -17.04 -6.98
N GLN A 300 -18.89 -15.96 -7.73
CA GLN A 300 -19.78 -14.81 -7.86
C GLN A 300 -20.52 -14.85 -9.21
N PHE A 301 -21.80 -14.52 -9.18
CA PHE A 301 -22.71 -14.52 -10.34
C PHE A 301 -23.95 -13.68 -10.04
N THR A 302 -24.81 -13.45 -11.02
CA THR A 302 -25.98 -12.56 -10.94
C THR A 302 -27.30 -13.35 -11.06
N ASP A 303 -27.56 -13.92 -12.23
CA ASP A 303 -28.91 -14.30 -12.69
C ASP A 303 -29.35 -15.74 -12.38
N ALA A 304 -28.73 -16.39 -11.39
CA ALA A 304 -29.05 -17.78 -11.04
C ALA A 304 -29.49 -17.92 -9.57
N ASP A 305 -30.29 -18.94 -9.27
CA ASP A 305 -30.73 -19.26 -7.89
C ASP A 305 -29.96 -20.42 -7.26
N ARG A 306 -29.08 -21.04 -8.04
CA ARG A 306 -28.09 -22.02 -7.58
C ARG A 306 -26.74 -21.63 -8.12
N CYS A 307 -25.68 -21.94 -7.38
CA CYS A 307 -24.32 -21.67 -7.83
C CYS A 307 -24.04 -22.42 -9.14
N PRO A 308 -23.75 -21.72 -10.27
CA PRO A 308 -23.53 -22.37 -11.56
C PRO A 308 -22.26 -23.23 -11.58
N ARG A 309 -21.35 -23.02 -10.63
CA ARG A 309 -20.10 -23.78 -10.48
C ARG A 309 -20.23 -25.09 -9.69
N CYS A 310 -20.93 -25.08 -8.56
CA CYS A 310 -20.99 -26.24 -7.64
C CYS A 310 -22.42 -26.71 -7.31
N GLY A 311 -23.45 -26.05 -7.82
CA GLY A 311 -24.86 -26.40 -7.59
C GLY A 311 -25.43 -26.00 -6.22
N SER A 312 -24.62 -25.47 -5.30
CA SER A 312 -25.07 -25.09 -3.95
C SER A 312 -26.14 -23.99 -3.98
N THR A 313 -27.11 -24.09 -3.06
CA THR A 313 -28.13 -23.07 -2.76
C THR A 313 -27.73 -22.15 -1.61
N ASP A 314 -26.60 -22.39 -0.95
CA ASP A 314 -26.06 -21.53 0.11
C ASP A 314 -25.37 -20.30 -0.52
N LEU A 315 -26.19 -19.28 -0.75
CA LEU A 315 -25.84 -18.07 -1.48
C LEU A 315 -26.00 -16.84 -0.58
N ARG A 316 -25.02 -15.94 -0.64
CA ARG A 316 -25.11 -14.59 -0.09
C ARG A 316 -25.48 -13.62 -1.21
N ASP A 317 -26.63 -12.98 -1.09
CA ASP A 317 -27.10 -11.96 -2.02
C ASP A 317 -26.82 -10.56 -1.47
N SER A 318 -26.14 -9.74 -2.28
CA SER A 318 -25.86 -8.32 -1.98
C SER A 318 -27.11 -7.45 -1.85
N LYS A 319 -28.28 -7.92 -2.30
CA LYS A 319 -29.57 -7.26 -2.01
C LYS A 319 -29.78 -7.01 -0.50
N SER A 320 -29.37 -7.95 0.35
CA SER A 320 -29.41 -7.79 1.81
C SER A 320 -28.55 -6.63 2.31
N VAL A 321 -27.42 -6.38 1.66
CA VAL A 321 -26.55 -5.23 1.94
C VAL A 321 -27.26 -3.94 1.55
N VAL A 322 -27.90 -3.89 0.37
CA VAL A 322 -28.67 -2.72 -0.07
C VAL A 322 -29.78 -2.37 0.92
N GLU A 323 -30.55 -3.36 1.37
CA GLU A 323 -31.62 -3.16 2.36
C GLU A 323 -31.07 -2.63 3.69
N SER A 324 -29.92 -3.16 4.14
CA SER A 324 -29.23 -2.68 5.34
C SER A 324 -28.75 -1.22 5.19
N LEU A 325 -28.17 -0.88 4.03
CA LEU A 325 -27.70 0.46 3.73
C LEU A 325 -28.86 1.47 3.66
N ARG A 326 -30.01 1.10 3.07
CA ARG A 326 -31.22 1.94 3.06
C ARG A 326 -31.71 2.25 4.46
N ARG A 327 -31.79 1.23 5.34
CA ARG A 327 -32.19 1.42 6.75
C ARG A 327 -31.24 2.36 7.48
N LEU A 328 -29.94 2.12 7.36
CA LEU A 328 -28.92 2.98 7.98
C LEU A 328 -28.92 4.40 7.41
N SER A 329 -29.23 4.57 6.13
CA SER A 329 -29.33 5.88 5.49
C SER A 329 -30.50 6.68 6.05
N PHE A 330 -31.61 6.02 6.38
CA PHE A 330 -32.75 6.65 7.04
C PHE A 330 -32.46 7.06 8.49
N GLU A 331 -31.58 6.33 9.20
CA GLU A 331 -31.12 6.68 10.55
C GLU A 331 -30.15 7.88 10.58
N ALA A 332 -29.48 8.16 9.45
CA ALA A 332 -28.44 9.19 9.36
C ALA A 332 -28.96 10.49 8.74
N SER A 333 -28.51 11.62 9.27
CA SER A 333 -28.80 12.95 8.69
C SER A 333 -28.08 13.13 7.35
N ARG A 334 -26.93 12.48 7.17
CA ARG A 334 -26.07 12.56 5.99
C ARG A 334 -25.47 11.20 5.66
N VAL A 335 -25.34 10.90 4.38
CA VAL A 335 -24.60 9.73 3.90
C VAL A 335 -23.34 10.17 3.18
N ILE A 336 -22.22 9.51 3.46
CA ILE A 336 -20.91 9.81 2.91
C ILE A 336 -20.32 8.51 2.37
N ILE A 337 -19.98 8.49 1.09
CA ILE A 337 -19.42 7.32 0.41
C ILE A 337 -17.92 7.52 0.22
N GLY A 338 -17.14 6.71 0.94
CA GLY A 338 -15.68 6.74 1.01
C GLY A 338 -15.01 5.56 0.31
N THR A 339 -15.42 5.23 -0.91
CA THR A 339 -14.80 4.18 -1.75
C THR A 339 -13.43 4.62 -2.28
N ASP A 340 -12.68 3.68 -2.86
CA ASP A 340 -11.38 3.93 -3.50
C ASP A 340 -11.42 5.09 -4.51
N PRO A 341 -10.33 5.87 -4.65
CA PRO A 341 -10.30 7.07 -5.48
C PRO A 341 -10.10 6.77 -6.98
N ASP A 342 -10.59 5.65 -7.50
CA ASP A 342 -10.49 5.27 -8.93
C ASP A 342 -11.87 5.19 -9.60
N THR A 343 -11.90 4.97 -10.92
CA THR A 343 -13.16 4.84 -11.68
C THR A 343 -14.03 3.67 -11.20
N GLU A 344 -13.42 2.60 -10.69
CA GLU A 344 -14.13 1.46 -10.11
C GLU A 344 -14.82 1.84 -8.80
N GLY A 345 -14.09 2.51 -7.89
CA GLY A 345 -14.62 3.03 -6.64
C GLY A 345 -15.70 4.10 -6.85
N GLU A 346 -15.56 4.95 -7.88
CA GLU A 346 -16.58 5.92 -8.25
C GLU A 346 -17.85 5.25 -8.79
N LYS A 347 -17.73 4.17 -9.56
CA LYS A 347 -18.89 3.36 -9.98
C LYS A 347 -19.59 2.73 -8.77
N ILE A 348 -18.85 2.13 -7.84
CA ILE A 348 -19.43 1.56 -6.62
C ILE A 348 -20.17 2.64 -5.84
N ALA A 349 -19.59 3.84 -5.74
CA ALA A 349 -20.23 4.96 -5.08
C ALA A 349 -21.52 5.40 -5.78
N TRP A 350 -21.51 5.45 -7.11
CA TRP A 350 -22.70 5.75 -7.90
C TRP A 350 -23.80 4.70 -7.72
N ASP A 351 -23.45 3.40 -7.71
CA ASP A 351 -24.44 2.33 -7.46
C ASP A 351 -25.10 2.45 -6.10
N ILE A 352 -24.28 2.66 -5.06
CA ILE A 352 -24.77 2.87 -3.70
C ILE A 352 -25.67 4.10 -3.67
N TYR A 353 -25.24 5.22 -4.26
CA TYR A 353 -26.02 6.46 -4.35
C TYR A 353 -27.40 6.20 -4.98
N GLN A 354 -27.45 5.60 -6.18
CA GLN A 354 -28.71 5.32 -6.89
C GLN A 354 -29.63 4.40 -6.08
N LEU A 355 -29.06 3.42 -5.37
CA LEU A 355 -29.84 2.46 -4.61
C LEU A 355 -30.39 3.02 -3.29
N ILE A 356 -29.82 4.10 -2.74
CA ILE A 356 -30.23 4.69 -1.45
C ILE A 356 -30.77 6.11 -1.56
N MET A 357 -30.83 6.72 -2.75
CA MET A 357 -31.23 8.12 -2.93
C MET A 357 -32.64 8.44 -2.41
N ASP A 358 -33.55 7.46 -2.42
CA ASP A 358 -34.89 7.61 -1.84
C ASP A 358 -34.90 7.58 -0.30
N SER A 359 -33.79 7.17 0.32
CA SER A 359 -33.64 7.00 1.77
C SER A 359 -32.95 8.18 2.47
N SER A 360 -32.29 9.07 1.73
CA SER A 360 -31.61 10.24 2.29
C SER A 360 -31.44 11.36 1.24
N ASN A 361 -31.66 12.61 1.66
CA ASN A 361 -31.53 13.79 0.80
C ASN A 361 -30.11 14.38 0.78
N GLU A 362 -29.22 13.98 1.70
CA GLU A 362 -27.85 14.48 1.80
C GLU A 362 -26.84 13.34 1.58
N ILE A 363 -26.51 13.03 0.32
CA ILE A 363 -25.53 11.99 -0.04
C ILE A 363 -24.32 12.61 -0.72
N TYR A 364 -23.13 12.32 -0.20
CA TYR A 364 -21.87 12.87 -0.70
C TYR A 364 -20.81 11.79 -0.90
N ARG A 365 -19.77 12.16 -1.66
CA ARG A 365 -18.56 11.36 -1.90
C ARG A 365 -17.38 11.99 -1.14
N ALA A 366 -16.63 11.17 -0.42
CA ALA A 366 -15.40 11.55 0.29
C ALA A 366 -14.20 10.83 -0.36
N GLU A 367 -13.28 11.61 -0.93
CA GLU A 367 -12.11 11.07 -1.63
C GLU A 367 -10.85 11.18 -0.77
N PHE A 368 -10.09 10.09 -0.66
CA PHE A 368 -8.83 10.06 0.08
C PHE A 368 -7.86 9.05 -0.55
N HIS A 369 -6.58 9.40 -0.53
CA HIS A 369 -5.50 8.63 -1.18
C HIS A 369 -4.66 7.81 -0.18
N GLU A 370 -4.95 7.94 1.10
CA GLU A 370 -4.37 7.18 2.19
C GLU A 370 -5.42 7.00 3.30
N VAL A 371 -5.39 5.86 3.99
CA VAL A 371 -6.29 5.58 5.11
C VAL A 371 -5.59 6.04 6.40
N THR A 372 -5.54 7.35 6.64
CA THR A 372 -4.96 7.96 7.85
C THR A 372 -6.00 8.85 8.54
N LYS A 373 -5.84 9.12 9.84
CA LYS A 373 -6.79 9.98 10.56
C LYS A 373 -6.86 11.36 9.91
N ARG A 374 -5.69 11.91 9.56
CA ARG A 374 -5.57 13.20 8.87
C ARG A 374 -6.33 13.21 7.55
N ALA A 375 -6.10 12.23 6.67
CA ALA A 375 -6.74 12.18 5.36
C ALA A 375 -8.26 12.01 5.45
N ILE A 376 -8.76 11.19 6.38
CA ILE A 376 -10.21 11.04 6.59
C ILE A 376 -10.85 12.33 7.10
N VAL A 377 -10.22 13.02 8.06
CA VAL A 377 -10.74 14.31 8.56
C VAL A 377 -10.75 15.37 7.46
N GLU A 378 -9.74 15.40 6.60
CA GLU A 378 -9.68 16.30 5.44
C GLU A 378 -10.77 15.96 4.41
N ALA A 379 -10.95 14.67 4.10
CA ALA A 379 -11.99 14.21 3.18
C ALA A 379 -13.41 14.53 3.67
N LEU A 380 -13.66 14.46 4.99
CA LEU A 380 -14.93 14.85 5.60
C LEU A 380 -15.23 16.36 5.51
N ARG A 381 -14.20 17.19 5.28
CA ARG A 381 -14.35 18.64 5.07
C ARG A 381 -14.50 19.02 3.60
N SER A 382 -13.99 18.18 2.70
CA SER A 382 -13.98 18.39 1.25
C SER A 382 -14.90 17.41 0.52
N LEU A 383 -16.16 17.35 0.96
CA LEU A 383 -17.18 16.49 0.35
C LEU A 383 -17.58 16.99 -1.03
N ARG A 384 -17.77 16.07 -1.98
CA ARG A 384 -18.22 16.36 -3.35
C ARG A 384 -19.42 15.49 -3.76
N GLY A 385 -20.02 15.81 -4.91
CA GLY A 385 -20.96 14.92 -5.58
C GLY A 385 -20.24 13.77 -6.32
N ILE A 386 -21.01 12.82 -6.84
CA ILE A 386 -20.50 11.77 -7.71
C ILE A 386 -19.99 12.37 -9.03
N ASN A 387 -18.86 11.85 -9.53
CA ASN A 387 -18.29 12.24 -10.81
C ASN A 387 -18.84 11.36 -11.93
N ASP A 388 -19.86 11.87 -12.62
CA ASP A 388 -20.52 11.16 -13.72
C ASP A 388 -19.57 10.74 -14.86
N ARG A 389 -18.47 11.47 -15.10
CA ARG A 389 -17.53 11.13 -16.19
C ARG A 389 -16.76 9.85 -15.88
N MET A 390 -16.28 9.72 -14.64
CA MET A 390 -15.61 8.50 -14.17
C MET A 390 -16.56 7.31 -14.18
N VAL A 391 -17.82 7.52 -13.81
CA VAL A 391 -18.86 6.48 -13.87
C VAL A 391 -19.10 6.04 -15.32
N LYS A 392 -19.29 6.98 -16.25
CA LYS A 392 -19.49 6.68 -17.67
C LYS A 392 -18.29 5.94 -18.27
N ALA A 393 -17.06 6.36 -17.96
CA ALA A 393 -15.85 5.68 -18.40
C ALA A 393 -15.79 4.23 -17.87
N GLN A 394 -16.17 4.01 -16.60
CA GLN A 394 -16.27 2.67 -16.03
C GLN A 394 -17.36 1.83 -16.72
N ILE A 395 -18.52 2.41 -17.01
CA ILE A 395 -19.62 1.71 -17.71
C ILE A 395 -19.15 1.24 -19.08
N VAL A 396 -18.51 2.10 -19.87
CA VAL A 396 -17.96 1.73 -21.18
C VAL A 396 -16.96 0.58 -21.02
N ARG A 397 -15.99 0.71 -20.10
CA ARG A 397 -15.01 -0.36 -19.80
C ARG A 397 -15.70 -1.69 -19.47
N ARG A 398 -16.75 -1.65 -18.65
CA ARG A 398 -17.47 -2.86 -18.22
C ARG A 398 -18.30 -3.50 -19.33
N VAL A 399 -18.98 -2.70 -20.16
CA VAL A 399 -19.77 -3.15 -21.32
C VAL A 399 -18.85 -3.76 -22.37
N GLU A 400 -17.73 -3.10 -22.64
CA GLU A 400 -16.71 -3.55 -23.59
C GLU A 400 -16.12 -4.91 -23.20
N ASP A 401 -15.63 -5.03 -21.97
CA ASP A 401 -15.14 -6.28 -21.39
C ASP A 401 -16.20 -7.38 -21.44
N ARG A 402 -17.47 -7.03 -21.20
CA ARG A 402 -18.59 -7.98 -21.23
C ARG A 402 -18.83 -8.50 -22.65
N TRP A 403 -19.00 -7.62 -23.62
CA TRP A 403 -19.35 -8.00 -24.99
C TRP A 403 -18.20 -8.75 -25.67
N ILE A 404 -17.01 -8.16 -25.76
CA ILE A 404 -15.86 -8.81 -26.42
C ILE A 404 -15.46 -10.08 -25.65
N GLY A 405 -15.47 -10.01 -24.32
CA GLY A 405 -15.16 -11.15 -23.48
C GLY A 405 -16.11 -12.32 -23.72
N PHE A 406 -17.42 -12.09 -23.76
CA PHE A 406 -18.42 -13.15 -23.96
C PHE A 406 -18.35 -13.72 -25.38
N GLU A 407 -18.32 -12.87 -26.40
CA GLU A 407 -18.30 -13.29 -27.81
C GLU A 407 -17.05 -14.11 -28.13
N LEU A 408 -15.85 -13.59 -27.80
CA LEU A 408 -14.61 -14.32 -28.04
C LEU A 408 -14.51 -15.59 -27.19
N SER A 409 -15.00 -15.55 -25.95
CA SER A 409 -15.02 -16.75 -25.10
C SER A 409 -15.94 -17.82 -25.66
N ALA A 410 -17.13 -17.47 -26.15
CA ALA A 410 -18.07 -18.41 -26.75
C ALA A 410 -17.44 -19.12 -27.96
N GLU A 411 -16.75 -18.38 -28.83
CA GLU A 411 -16.09 -18.94 -30.01
C GLU A 411 -14.95 -19.90 -29.66
N VAL A 412 -14.12 -19.53 -28.68
CA VAL A 412 -13.05 -20.42 -28.19
C VAL A 412 -13.64 -21.65 -27.49
N GLN A 413 -14.67 -21.48 -26.67
CA GLN A 413 -15.33 -22.61 -25.98
C GLN A 413 -15.95 -23.58 -26.99
N LYS A 414 -16.62 -23.07 -28.03
CA LYS A 414 -17.21 -23.86 -29.12
C LYS A 414 -16.13 -24.61 -29.91
N ARG A 415 -15.05 -23.93 -30.28
CA ARG A 415 -13.95 -24.51 -31.08
C ARG A 415 -13.19 -25.62 -30.34
N PHE A 416 -12.96 -25.45 -29.04
CA PHE A 416 -12.09 -26.31 -28.24
C PHE A 416 -12.85 -27.23 -27.27
N GLY A 417 -14.18 -27.14 -27.20
CA GLY A 417 -15.03 -28.01 -26.37
C GLY A 417 -14.85 -27.81 -24.86
N LYS A 418 -14.31 -26.67 -24.43
CA LYS A 418 -13.91 -26.41 -23.03
C LYS A 418 -14.57 -25.15 -22.49
N ARG A 419 -15.58 -25.31 -21.64
CA ARG A 419 -16.35 -24.21 -21.02
C ARG A 419 -15.54 -23.29 -20.10
N ASN A 420 -14.38 -23.74 -19.63
CA ASN A 420 -13.51 -22.96 -18.74
C ASN A 420 -12.56 -22.02 -19.49
N LEU A 421 -12.58 -21.99 -20.83
CA LEU A 421 -11.76 -21.08 -21.62
C LEU A 421 -12.37 -19.68 -21.67
N SER A 422 -11.51 -18.67 -21.72
CA SER A 422 -11.95 -17.29 -21.90
C SER A 422 -10.94 -16.49 -22.69
N ALA A 423 -11.44 -15.60 -23.54
CA ALA A 423 -10.67 -14.67 -24.33
C ALA A 423 -11.13 -13.25 -24.04
N GLY A 424 -10.24 -12.28 -24.24
CA GLY A 424 -10.55 -10.87 -24.05
C GLY A 424 -9.53 -10.00 -24.75
N ARG A 425 -9.90 -8.75 -25.02
CA ARG A 425 -9.11 -7.80 -25.82
C ARG A 425 -7.69 -7.62 -25.29
N ALA A 426 -7.50 -7.34 -24.01
CA ALA A 426 -6.16 -7.15 -23.44
C ALA A 426 -5.43 -8.48 -23.14
N GLN A 427 -6.17 -9.55 -22.87
CA GLN A 427 -5.59 -10.86 -22.51
C GLN A 427 -4.90 -11.53 -23.70
N THR A 428 -5.48 -11.40 -24.89
CA THR A 428 -5.01 -12.11 -26.10
C THR A 428 -3.69 -11.57 -26.67
N PRO A 429 -3.46 -10.24 -26.81
CA PRO A 429 -2.16 -9.68 -27.18
C PRO A 429 -1.04 -10.10 -26.23
N VAL A 430 -1.32 -10.07 -24.92
CA VAL A 430 -0.35 -10.44 -23.88
C VAL A 430 0.04 -11.92 -24.00
N LEU A 431 -0.92 -12.80 -24.30
CA LEU A 431 -0.62 -14.20 -24.63
C LEU A 431 0.23 -14.31 -25.91
N GLY A 432 -0.09 -13.52 -26.94
CA GLY A 432 0.70 -13.42 -28.17
C GLY A 432 2.15 -13.07 -27.92
N TRP A 433 2.43 -12.06 -27.09
CA TRP A 433 3.80 -11.67 -26.73
C TRP A 433 4.57 -12.81 -26.06
N VAL A 434 3.93 -13.56 -25.16
CA VAL A 434 4.57 -14.73 -24.51
C VAL A 434 4.88 -15.82 -25.54
N ILE A 435 4.00 -16.04 -26.51
CA ILE A 435 4.21 -17.01 -27.60
C ILE A 435 5.35 -16.58 -28.51
N ASP A 436 5.37 -15.33 -28.95
CA ASP A 436 6.39 -14.82 -29.86
C ASP A 436 7.76 -14.80 -29.18
N ARG A 437 7.83 -14.39 -27.91
CA ARG A 437 9.06 -14.49 -27.12
C ARG A 437 9.51 -15.94 -26.93
N TYR A 438 8.58 -16.88 -26.78
CA TYR A 438 8.92 -18.30 -26.72
C TYR A 438 9.48 -18.81 -28.05
N ARG A 439 8.94 -18.38 -29.19
CA ARG A 439 9.48 -18.70 -30.54
C ARG A 439 10.89 -18.14 -30.71
N GLU A 440 11.12 -16.89 -30.35
CA GLU A 440 12.46 -16.29 -30.33
C GLU A 440 13.41 -17.10 -29.42
N HIS A 441 12.96 -17.50 -28.24
CA HIS A 441 13.75 -18.31 -27.30
C HIS A 441 14.16 -19.69 -27.87
N GLN A 442 13.35 -20.28 -28.76
CA GLN A 442 13.71 -21.54 -29.42
C GLN A 442 14.89 -21.37 -30.38
N ASN A 443 15.02 -20.20 -31.02
CA ASN A 443 16.16 -19.89 -31.86
C ASN A 443 17.43 -19.87 -31.02
N LYS A 444 18.50 -20.48 -31.53
CA LYS A 444 19.78 -20.58 -30.85
C LYS A 444 20.76 -19.59 -31.45
N LYS A 445 21.53 -18.94 -30.58
CA LYS A 445 22.72 -18.18 -30.96
C LYS A 445 23.94 -18.76 -30.27
N VAL A 446 25.09 -18.68 -30.93
CA VAL A 446 26.36 -19.05 -30.31
C VAL A 446 26.93 -17.82 -29.62
N VAL A 447 27.33 -18.01 -28.37
CA VAL A 447 28.06 -17.01 -27.59
C VAL A 447 29.39 -17.60 -27.18
N SER A 448 30.38 -16.74 -27.06
CA SER A 448 31.68 -17.09 -26.51
C SER A 448 31.69 -16.70 -25.03
N ILE A 449 31.98 -17.67 -24.17
CA ILE A 449 32.13 -17.45 -22.73
C ILE A 449 33.60 -17.56 -22.37
N ILE A 450 34.16 -16.49 -21.82
CA ILE A 450 35.53 -16.43 -21.32
C ILE A 450 35.48 -16.60 -19.80
N LYS A 451 36.16 -17.61 -19.25
CA LYS A 451 36.18 -17.94 -17.81
C LYS A 451 37.60 -18.13 -17.30
N GLY A 452 38.01 -17.44 -16.24
CA GLY A 452 39.30 -17.69 -15.57
C GLY A 452 39.68 -16.59 -14.60
N ASP A 453 40.31 -16.95 -13.46
CA ASP A 453 40.76 -16.02 -12.40
C ASP A 453 39.73 -14.92 -12.02
N GLY A 454 38.48 -15.32 -11.78
CA GLY A 454 37.39 -14.39 -11.41
C GLY A 454 36.75 -13.62 -12.59
N LEU A 455 37.24 -13.80 -13.81
CA LEU A 455 36.63 -13.30 -15.03
C LEU A 455 35.51 -14.22 -15.51
N LEU A 456 34.35 -13.64 -15.78
CA LEU A 456 33.27 -14.26 -16.53
C LEU A 456 32.75 -13.22 -17.52
N LEU A 457 33.11 -13.38 -18.79
CA LEU A 457 32.61 -12.53 -19.87
C LEU A 457 31.81 -13.35 -20.86
N ARG A 458 30.72 -12.76 -21.33
CA ARG A 458 29.86 -13.32 -22.36
C ARG A 458 29.85 -12.38 -23.56
N LEU A 459 30.29 -12.88 -24.70
CA LEU A 459 30.31 -12.16 -25.96
C LEU A 459 29.36 -12.82 -26.95
N ASP A 460 28.59 -12.01 -27.67
CA ASP A 460 27.77 -12.50 -28.77
C ASP A 460 28.67 -12.82 -29.97
N GLY A 461 28.50 -14.02 -30.56
CA GLY A 461 29.33 -14.52 -31.66
C GLY A 461 30.37 -15.56 -31.24
N LYS A 462 31.07 -16.10 -32.25
CA LYS A 462 32.15 -17.07 -32.07
C LYS A 462 33.50 -16.35 -32.12
N LEU A 463 34.30 -16.54 -31.07
CA LEU A 463 35.72 -16.20 -31.12
C LEU A 463 36.48 -17.30 -31.87
N GLU A 464 37.58 -16.93 -32.51
CA GLU A 464 38.45 -17.91 -33.18
C GLU A 464 39.17 -18.82 -32.16
N GLU A 465 39.53 -18.26 -31.00
CA GLU A 465 40.19 -18.99 -29.92
C GLU A 465 39.19 -19.80 -29.08
N VAL A 466 39.52 -21.07 -28.82
CA VAL A 466 38.71 -22.00 -28.02
C VAL A 466 39.62 -22.84 -27.13
N GLY A 467 39.21 -23.05 -25.88
CA GLY A 467 39.99 -23.80 -24.88
C GLY A 467 40.87 -22.90 -24.02
N ALA A 468 41.91 -23.49 -23.42
CA ALA A 468 42.87 -22.76 -22.59
C ALA A 468 43.61 -21.71 -23.43
N SER A 469 43.40 -20.44 -23.09
CA SER A 469 43.88 -19.28 -23.84
C SER A 469 44.45 -18.25 -22.87
N LYS A 470 45.32 -17.37 -23.38
CA LYS A 470 45.83 -16.23 -22.63
C LYS A 470 45.22 -14.95 -23.18
N ILE A 471 44.58 -14.18 -22.32
CA ILE A 471 44.03 -12.88 -22.70
C ILE A 471 44.86 -11.77 -22.08
N TRP A 472 44.94 -10.65 -22.77
CA TRP A 472 45.58 -9.44 -22.26
C TRP A 472 44.52 -8.46 -21.80
N ILE A 473 44.58 -8.06 -20.54
CA ILE A 473 43.74 -7.00 -20.00
C ILE A 473 44.58 -5.75 -19.80
N LYS A 474 44.12 -4.64 -20.36
CA LYS A 474 44.67 -3.31 -20.15
C LYS A 474 43.60 -2.42 -19.53
N GLU A 475 43.85 -1.87 -18.35
CA GLU A 475 42.94 -0.88 -17.78
C GLU A 475 43.04 0.41 -18.59
N LEU A 476 41.89 0.92 -19.04
CA LEU A 476 41.83 2.16 -19.81
C LEU A 476 41.53 3.34 -18.89
N LYS A 477 40.50 3.20 -18.05
CA LYS A 477 40.12 4.21 -17.06
C LYS A 477 39.27 3.62 -15.94
N VAL A 478 39.25 4.33 -14.82
CA VAL A 478 38.24 4.20 -13.78
C VAL A 478 37.48 5.51 -13.72
N GLU A 479 36.16 5.43 -13.87
CA GLU A 479 35.28 6.60 -13.85
C GLU A 479 34.30 6.50 -12.67
N GLU A 480 34.08 7.64 -12.01
CA GLU A 480 33.00 7.78 -11.04
C GLU A 480 31.83 8.49 -11.72
N GLU A 481 30.66 7.88 -11.64
CA GLU A 481 29.40 8.40 -12.18
C GLU A 481 28.44 8.68 -11.03
N VAL A 482 28.02 9.93 -10.89
CA VAL A 482 26.94 10.30 -9.98
C VAL A 482 25.62 9.94 -10.63
N VAL A 483 24.85 9.07 -9.96
CA VAL A 483 23.56 8.59 -10.43
C VAL A 483 22.42 9.06 -9.55
N LYS A 484 21.37 9.57 -10.20
CA LYS A 484 20.12 9.93 -9.52
C LYS A 484 19.40 8.68 -9.01
N PRO A 485 18.66 8.79 -7.91
CA PRO A 485 17.84 7.68 -7.44
C PRO A 485 16.78 7.29 -8.47
N PRO A 486 16.27 6.07 -8.41
CA PRO A 486 15.12 5.72 -9.20
C PRO A 486 13.83 6.36 -8.62
N PRO A 487 12.78 6.56 -9.45
CA PRO A 487 11.51 7.11 -8.97
C PRO A 487 10.84 6.21 -7.94
N PRO A 488 9.95 6.76 -7.08
CA PRO A 488 9.13 5.96 -6.19
C PRO A 488 8.22 5.02 -6.99
N PHE A 489 7.62 4.04 -6.31
CA PHE A 489 6.86 3.03 -7.03
C PHE A 489 5.57 3.56 -7.63
N THR A 490 5.38 3.25 -8.91
CA THR A 490 4.07 3.06 -9.55
C THR A 490 3.68 1.58 -9.46
N THR A 491 2.43 1.22 -9.80
CA THR A 491 1.94 -0.16 -9.67
C THR A 491 2.76 -1.17 -10.47
N ASP A 492 3.12 -0.85 -11.71
CA ASP A 492 3.97 -1.69 -12.57
C ASP A 492 5.36 -1.88 -11.98
N ALA A 493 5.97 -0.81 -11.45
CA ALA A 493 7.31 -0.86 -10.88
C ALA A 493 7.33 -1.67 -9.57
N MET A 494 6.30 -1.51 -8.73
CA MET A 494 6.11 -2.32 -7.52
C MET A 494 5.97 -3.81 -7.86
N ILE A 495 5.09 -4.17 -8.80
CA ILE A 495 4.91 -5.55 -9.26
C ILE A 495 6.22 -6.10 -9.82
N GLY A 496 6.88 -5.33 -10.68
CA GLY A 496 8.12 -5.71 -11.34
C GLY A 496 9.24 -6.05 -10.36
N GLU A 497 9.44 -5.19 -9.36
CA GLU A 497 10.50 -5.32 -8.36
C GLU A 497 10.14 -6.37 -7.28
N ALA A 498 8.87 -6.46 -6.86
CA ALA A 498 8.42 -7.52 -5.95
C ALA A 498 8.60 -8.91 -6.59
N ASN A 499 8.32 -9.06 -7.89
CA ASN A 499 8.58 -10.32 -8.59
C ASN A 499 10.08 -10.62 -8.72
N ARG A 500 10.89 -9.62 -9.09
CA ARG A 500 12.35 -9.79 -9.26
C ARG A 500 13.07 -10.13 -7.96
N ILE A 501 12.80 -9.35 -6.91
CA ILE A 501 13.51 -9.39 -5.62
C ILE A 501 12.82 -10.37 -4.65
N LEU A 502 11.51 -10.23 -4.46
CA LEU A 502 10.78 -10.99 -3.44
C LEU A 502 10.23 -12.34 -3.93
N ARG A 503 10.26 -12.56 -5.26
CA ARG A 503 9.69 -13.72 -5.96
C ARG A 503 8.17 -13.84 -5.80
N MET A 504 7.49 -12.70 -5.63
CA MET A 504 6.04 -12.63 -5.52
C MET A 504 5.38 -12.60 -6.91
N SER A 505 4.22 -13.24 -7.07
CA SER A 505 3.41 -13.09 -8.28
C SER A 505 2.78 -11.69 -8.32
N ALA A 506 2.33 -11.26 -9.50
CA ALA A 506 1.64 -9.99 -9.65
C ALA A 506 0.36 -9.94 -8.79
N ASN A 507 -0.44 -11.01 -8.78
CA ASN A 507 -1.66 -11.10 -7.97
C ASN A 507 -1.34 -11.04 -6.46
N MET A 508 -0.37 -11.82 -5.98
CA MET A 508 0.03 -11.78 -4.57
C MET A 508 0.52 -10.39 -4.17
N THR A 509 1.32 -9.73 -5.01
CA THR A 509 1.81 -8.37 -4.74
C THR A 509 0.65 -7.38 -4.59
N MET A 510 -0.35 -7.43 -5.48
CA MET A 510 -1.51 -6.54 -5.41
C MET A 510 -2.39 -6.80 -4.18
N GLN A 511 -2.60 -8.07 -3.81
CA GLN A 511 -3.36 -8.41 -2.60
C GLN A 511 -2.67 -7.89 -1.32
N LEU A 512 -1.36 -8.07 -1.22
CA LEU A 512 -0.57 -7.55 -0.09
C LEU A 512 -0.59 -6.01 -0.07
N ALA A 513 -0.45 -5.36 -1.22
CA ALA A 513 -0.49 -3.90 -1.33
C ALA A 513 -1.87 -3.34 -0.96
N GLN A 514 -2.96 -4.00 -1.38
CA GLN A 514 -4.31 -3.64 -0.97
C GLN A 514 -4.47 -3.69 0.55
N PHE A 515 -4.00 -4.77 1.19
CA PHE A 515 -4.03 -4.86 2.65
C PHE A 515 -3.22 -3.73 3.32
N LEU A 516 -2.01 -3.44 2.83
CA LEU A 516 -1.17 -2.36 3.37
C LEU A 516 -1.84 -0.99 3.22
N PHE A 517 -2.57 -0.76 2.13
CA PHE A 517 -3.35 0.46 1.92
C PHE A 517 -4.55 0.55 2.86
N GLU A 518 -5.36 -0.51 2.96
CA GLU A 518 -6.57 -0.56 3.82
C GLU A 518 -6.24 -0.46 5.32
N THR A 519 -5.04 -0.86 5.72
CA THR A 519 -4.51 -0.71 7.08
C THR A 519 -3.79 0.61 7.32
N GLY A 520 -3.76 1.50 6.33
CA GLY A 520 -3.20 2.84 6.45
C GLY A 520 -1.68 2.90 6.51
N LEU A 521 -0.97 1.89 5.98
CA LEU A 521 0.49 1.81 6.00
C LEU A 521 1.13 2.36 4.72
N ILE A 522 0.42 2.31 3.59
CA ILE A 522 0.86 2.89 2.32
C ILE A 522 -0.24 3.73 1.67
N THR A 523 0.14 4.59 0.73
CA THR A 523 -0.78 5.28 -0.18
C THR A 523 -1.46 4.31 -1.14
N TYR A 524 -2.47 4.80 -1.86
CA TYR A 524 -3.21 4.01 -2.82
C TYR A 524 -2.32 3.30 -3.84
N HIS A 525 -2.49 1.98 -3.95
CA HIS A 525 -1.55 1.07 -4.62
C HIS A 525 -1.81 0.88 -6.13
N ARG A 526 -2.92 1.42 -6.65
CA ARG A 526 -3.27 1.40 -8.09
C ARG A 526 -3.03 2.79 -8.69
N THR A 527 -1.79 3.07 -9.06
CA THR A 527 -1.32 4.37 -9.52
C THR A 527 -0.28 4.20 -10.62
N ASP A 528 -0.39 4.98 -11.67
CA ASP A 528 0.59 5.14 -12.74
C ASP A 528 1.49 6.37 -12.54
N SER A 529 1.17 7.21 -11.56
CA SER A 529 1.88 8.46 -11.27
C SER A 529 3.05 8.24 -10.30
N PRO A 530 4.27 8.67 -10.65
CA PRO A 530 5.40 8.70 -9.71
C PRO A 530 5.39 9.95 -8.82
N ARG A 531 4.37 10.82 -8.92
CA ARG A 531 4.30 12.10 -8.18
C ARG A 531 4.36 11.88 -6.67
N VAL A 532 5.08 12.76 -5.97
CA VAL A 532 5.15 12.82 -4.50
C VAL A 532 4.45 14.08 -3.99
N SER A 533 3.59 13.92 -2.97
CA SER A 533 2.88 15.00 -2.30
C SER A 533 3.71 15.65 -1.18
N ASP A 534 3.25 16.79 -0.68
CA ASP A 534 3.88 17.43 0.50
C ASP A 534 3.82 16.54 1.75
N ALA A 535 2.82 15.66 1.86
CA ALA A 535 2.77 14.65 2.92
C ALA A 535 3.90 13.63 2.76
N GLY A 536 4.18 13.19 1.53
CA GLY A 536 5.32 12.35 1.22
C GLY A 536 6.66 13.01 1.57
N PHE A 537 6.83 14.29 1.24
CA PHE A 537 8.05 15.04 1.60
C PHE A 537 8.25 15.09 3.12
N ARG A 538 7.20 15.32 3.90
CA ARG A 538 7.29 15.27 5.36
C ARG A 538 7.77 13.89 5.83
N VAL A 539 7.17 12.81 5.35
CA VAL A 539 7.57 11.43 5.71
C VAL A 539 9.06 11.19 5.39
N ALA A 540 9.51 11.55 4.19
CA ALA A 540 10.90 11.33 3.78
C ALA A 540 11.89 12.21 4.56
N SER A 541 11.58 13.49 4.77
CA SER A 541 12.43 14.42 5.53
C SER A 541 12.67 13.97 6.97
N LEU A 542 11.66 13.36 7.61
CA LEU A 542 11.76 12.83 8.97
C LEU A 542 12.68 11.59 9.06
N VAL A 543 12.81 10.84 7.97
CA VAL A 543 13.67 9.65 7.93
C VAL A 543 15.09 10.00 7.51
N LEU A 544 15.25 10.91 6.55
CA LEU A 544 16.54 11.24 5.93
C LEU A 544 17.28 12.39 6.64
N GLY A 545 16.58 13.28 7.34
CA GLY A 545 17.20 14.47 7.95
C GLY A 545 17.97 15.29 6.90
N ASP A 546 19.25 15.51 7.14
CA ASP A 546 20.15 16.31 6.27
C ASP A 546 20.43 15.66 4.90
N ASP A 547 20.07 14.39 4.71
CA ASP A 547 20.19 13.68 3.43
C ASP A 547 18.94 13.79 2.55
N PHE A 548 17.93 14.52 3.01
CA PHE A 548 16.69 14.73 2.27
C PHE A 548 16.87 15.67 1.07
N VAL A 549 16.38 15.23 -0.09
CA VAL A 549 16.32 16.00 -1.33
C VAL A 549 14.88 15.92 -1.88
N PRO A 550 14.12 17.05 -1.89
CA PRO A 550 12.73 17.04 -2.32
C PRO A 550 12.62 16.84 -3.84
N ARG A 551 12.21 15.65 -4.27
CA ARG A 551 11.96 15.33 -5.69
C ARG A 551 10.49 15.03 -5.91
N LYS A 552 9.80 15.89 -6.68
CA LYS A 552 8.37 15.70 -7.02
C LYS A 552 8.10 14.51 -7.94
N TRP A 553 9.05 14.14 -8.80
CA TRP A 553 9.00 13.03 -9.78
C TRP A 553 7.92 13.07 -10.87
N GLY A 554 6.90 13.91 -10.73
CA GLY A 554 5.89 14.16 -11.75
C GLY A 554 5.07 15.42 -11.43
N GLU A 555 4.34 15.90 -12.42
CA GLU A 555 3.43 17.05 -12.32
C GLU A 555 2.01 16.63 -12.72
N GLY A 556 0.99 17.27 -12.13
CA GLY A 556 -0.42 16.98 -12.41
C GLY A 556 -0.92 15.62 -11.87
N GLY A 557 -2.24 15.40 -11.96
CA GLY A 557 -2.93 14.18 -11.53
C GLY A 557 -3.41 14.18 -10.07
N ALA A 558 -4.55 13.53 -9.83
CA ALA A 558 -5.10 13.32 -8.48
C ALA A 558 -4.28 12.29 -7.67
N HIS A 559 -3.64 11.35 -8.36
CA HIS A 559 -2.92 10.23 -7.75
C HIS A 559 -1.47 10.56 -7.37
N GLU A 560 -1.03 9.94 -6.27
CA GLU A 560 0.34 9.94 -5.79
C GLU A 560 1.01 8.58 -6.07
N CYS A 561 2.33 8.50 -6.01
CA CYS A 561 3.08 7.25 -6.00
C CYS A 561 2.74 6.37 -4.80
N ILE A 562 3.14 5.11 -4.86
CA ILE A 562 3.07 4.14 -3.77
C ILE A 562 4.23 4.40 -2.79
N ARG A 563 3.88 4.86 -1.59
CA ARG A 563 4.84 5.18 -0.52
C ARG A 563 4.28 4.85 0.87
N PRO A 564 5.12 4.76 1.91
CA PRO A 564 4.66 4.72 3.30
C PRO A 564 3.88 5.98 3.69
N THR A 565 2.86 5.81 4.53
CA THR A 565 2.12 6.92 5.16
C THR A 565 2.80 7.45 6.41
N LYS A 566 3.67 6.64 7.02
CA LYS A 566 4.36 6.92 8.28
C LYS A 566 5.87 6.80 8.11
N PRO A 567 6.68 7.60 8.83
CA PRO A 567 8.15 7.55 8.78
C PRO A 567 8.70 6.37 9.59
N LEU A 568 8.26 5.15 9.27
CA LEU A 568 8.62 3.92 9.98
C LEU A 568 9.23 2.91 9.02
N SER A 569 10.46 2.49 9.29
CA SER A 569 11.06 1.34 8.61
C SER A 569 10.25 0.07 8.89
N ALA A 570 10.41 -0.97 8.06
CA ALA A 570 9.71 -2.24 8.26
C ALA A 570 10.00 -2.87 9.64
N LYS A 571 11.20 -2.65 10.16
CA LYS A 571 11.59 -3.14 11.49
C LYS A 571 10.85 -2.38 12.60
N GLU A 572 10.84 -1.06 12.54
CA GLU A 572 10.12 -0.22 13.51
C GLU A 572 8.61 -0.49 13.48
N LEU A 573 8.02 -0.65 12.30
CA LEU A 573 6.62 -1.05 12.16
C LEU A 573 6.32 -2.35 12.92
N VAL A 574 7.15 -3.37 12.71
CA VAL A 574 6.99 -4.66 13.40
C VAL A 574 7.12 -4.51 14.91
N ASP A 575 8.07 -3.70 15.37
CA ASP A 575 8.30 -3.49 16.80
C ASP A 575 7.12 -2.72 17.42
N TYR A 576 6.62 -1.67 16.77
CA TYR A 576 5.48 -0.89 17.26
C TYR A 576 4.17 -1.66 17.27
N VAL A 577 3.97 -2.56 16.30
CA VAL A 577 2.82 -3.49 16.33
C VAL A 577 2.93 -4.45 17.51
N LYS A 578 4.13 -4.96 17.81
CA LYS A 578 4.36 -5.87 18.95
C LYS A 578 4.26 -5.18 20.31
N GLU A 579 4.72 -3.94 20.41
CA GLU A 579 4.62 -3.12 21.62
C GLU A 579 3.17 -2.64 21.89
N GLY A 580 2.24 -2.88 20.96
CA GLY A 580 0.86 -2.41 21.05
C GLY A 580 0.72 -0.90 20.87
N ILE A 581 1.77 -0.24 20.36
CA ILE A 581 1.75 1.17 19.96
C ILE A 581 0.84 1.30 18.74
N MET A 582 1.02 0.43 17.74
CA MET A 582 0.16 0.38 16.56
C MET A 582 -0.67 -0.90 16.56
N ILE A 583 -1.95 -0.79 16.22
CA ILE A 583 -2.84 -1.95 16.12
C ILE A 583 -3.05 -2.24 14.63
N VAL A 584 -2.40 -3.28 14.13
CA VAL A 584 -2.57 -3.78 12.76
C VAL A 584 -2.80 -5.28 12.82
N GLU A 585 -4.03 -5.71 12.60
CA GLU A 585 -4.41 -7.13 12.61
C GLU A 585 -4.13 -7.77 11.23
N GLY A 586 -3.55 -8.97 11.20
CA GLY A 586 -3.35 -9.73 9.96
C GLY A 586 -2.03 -9.46 9.23
N LEU A 587 -1.12 -8.68 9.81
CA LEU A 587 0.18 -8.37 9.21
C LEU A 587 1.09 -9.62 9.15
N SER A 588 1.30 -10.15 7.94
CA SER A 588 2.14 -11.33 7.70
C SER A 588 3.59 -10.97 7.33
N ARG A 589 4.48 -11.96 7.30
CA ARG A 589 5.88 -11.78 6.86
C ARG A 589 5.98 -11.19 5.44
N ASP A 590 5.11 -11.61 4.53
CA ASP A 590 5.17 -11.12 3.16
C ASP A 590 4.64 -9.68 3.03
N HIS A 591 3.67 -9.29 3.86
CA HIS A 591 3.29 -7.87 3.98
C HIS A 591 4.49 -7.01 4.42
N ILE A 592 5.23 -7.46 5.44
CA ILE A 592 6.42 -6.75 5.94
C ILE A 592 7.51 -6.66 4.87
N ARG A 593 7.73 -7.73 4.08
CA ARG A 593 8.71 -7.74 2.99
C ARG A 593 8.33 -6.76 1.87
N LEU A 594 7.06 -6.73 1.49
CA LEU A 594 6.58 -5.78 0.48
C LEU A 594 6.65 -4.34 1.00
N TYR A 595 6.23 -4.11 2.25
CA TYR A 595 6.35 -2.80 2.90
C TYR A 595 7.80 -2.32 2.96
N ASP A 596 8.76 -3.18 3.33
CA ASP A 596 10.19 -2.83 3.35
C ASP A 596 10.69 -2.41 1.96
N LEU A 597 10.28 -3.13 0.92
CA LEU A 597 10.64 -2.79 -0.46
C LEU A 597 10.09 -1.41 -0.85
N ILE A 598 8.80 -1.15 -0.55
CA ILE A 598 8.14 0.15 -0.81
C ILE A 598 8.84 1.28 -0.02
N PHE A 599 9.08 1.05 1.27
CA PHE A 599 9.75 2.01 2.15
C PHE A 599 11.14 2.38 1.60
N ARG A 600 11.99 1.38 1.34
CA ARG A 600 13.35 1.61 0.83
C ARG A 600 13.36 2.34 -0.50
N ARG A 601 12.47 1.96 -1.42
CA ARG A 601 12.37 2.62 -2.73
C ARG A 601 11.96 4.08 -2.58
N PHE A 602 10.96 4.35 -1.73
CA PHE A 602 10.49 5.71 -1.50
C PHE A 602 11.56 6.59 -0.86
N ILE A 603 12.21 6.12 0.21
CA ILE A 603 13.29 6.84 0.88
C ILE A 603 14.47 7.07 -0.06
N ALA A 604 14.88 6.06 -0.83
CA ALA A 604 15.90 6.22 -1.86
C ALA A 604 15.53 7.33 -2.87
N SER A 605 14.28 7.39 -3.33
CA SER A 605 13.81 8.41 -4.29
C SER A 605 13.94 9.86 -3.79
N GLN A 606 14.01 10.06 -2.47
CA GLN A 606 14.12 11.35 -1.80
C GLN A 606 15.48 11.57 -1.14
N SER A 607 16.45 10.67 -1.33
CA SER A 607 17.80 10.74 -0.76
C SER A 607 18.77 11.46 -1.70
N LYS A 608 19.95 11.89 -1.22
CA LYS A 608 21.07 12.34 -2.07
C LYS A 608 21.43 11.33 -3.17
N ASP A 609 22.02 11.84 -4.25
CA ASP A 609 22.49 11.05 -5.39
C ASP A 609 23.56 10.03 -4.93
N GLY A 610 23.65 8.91 -5.63
CA GLY A 610 24.61 7.84 -5.34
C GLY A 610 25.78 7.86 -6.31
N THR A 611 26.83 7.10 -6.01
CA THR A 611 28.03 7.03 -6.85
C THR A 611 28.26 5.60 -7.34
N LEU A 612 28.44 5.45 -8.64
CA LEU A 612 28.92 4.23 -9.28
C LEU A 612 30.38 4.41 -9.66
N VAL A 613 31.20 3.39 -9.38
CA VAL A 613 32.58 3.34 -9.85
C VAL A 613 32.64 2.28 -10.93
N LYS A 614 32.98 2.69 -12.15
CA LYS A 614 33.08 1.81 -13.31
C LYS A 614 34.53 1.71 -13.75
N GLN A 615 34.98 0.48 -13.96
CA GLN A 615 36.25 0.18 -14.61
C GLN A 615 35.98 -0.05 -16.09
N VAL A 616 36.71 0.64 -16.95
CA VAL A 616 36.74 0.39 -18.39
C VAL A 616 38.10 -0.22 -18.74
N ALA A 617 38.08 -1.41 -19.32
CA ALA A 617 39.28 -2.16 -19.69
C ALA A 617 39.20 -2.64 -21.14
N SER A 618 40.34 -2.62 -21.84
CA SER A 618 40.50 -3.33 -23.10
C SER A 618 40.86 -4.78 -22.83
N VAL A 619 40.10 -5.70 -23.41
CA VAL A 619 40.36 -7.13 -23.36
C VAL A 619 40.73 -7.59 -24.75
N ARG A 620 41.96 -8.11 -24.89
CA ARG A 620 42.48 -8.65 -26.13
C ARG A 620 42.61 -10.17 -26.06
N VAL A 621 42.02 -10.83 -27.05
CA VAL A 621 41.94 -12.28 -27.22
C VAL A 621 42.43 -12.59 -28.64
N GLY A 622 43.66 -13.08 -28.77
CA GLY A 622 44.33 -13.24 -30.06
C GLY A 622 44.41 -11.94 -30.86
N ARG A 623 43.68 -11.90 -31.97
CA ARG A 623 43.55 -10.74 -32.88
C ARG A 623 42.36 -9.84 -32.58
N SER A 624 41.42 -10.30 -31.75
CA SER A 624 40.24 -9.56 -31.37
C SER A 624 40.52 -8.71 -30.14
N GLU A 625 40.06 -7.46 -30.16
CA GLU A 625 40.15 -6.53 -29.03
C GLU A 625 38.79 -5.87 -28.84
N PHE A 626 38.31 -5.81 -27.60
CA PHE A 626 37.02 -5.22 -27.27
C PHE A 626 37.07 -4.55 -25.90
N GLU A 627 36.26 -3.52 -25.74
CA GLU A 627 36.12 -2.79 -24.49
C GLU A 627 35.10 -3.48 -23.57
N VAL A 628 35.45 -3.60 -22.30
CA VAL A 628 34.59 -4.13 -21.24
C VAL A 628 34.44 -3.07 -20.17
N THR A 629 33.19 -2.71 -19.89
CA THR A 629 32.84 -1.87 -18.74
C THR A 629 32.33 -2.75 -17.60
N ARG A 630 32.93 -2.63 -16.41
CA ARG A 630 32.48 -3.30 -15.18
C ARG A 630 32.10 -2.30 -14.12
N LEU A 631 30.94 -2.50 -13.51
CA LEU A 631 30.60 -1.80 -12.28
C LEU A 631 31.39 -2.46 -11.13
N ILE A 632 32.41 -1.80 -10.60
CA ILE A 632 33.25 -2.36 -9.54
C ILE A 632 32.79 -1.95 -8.14
N GLU A 633 32.04 -0.86 -8.04
CA GLU A 633 31.50 -0.38 -6.77
C GLU A 633 30.22 0.45 -6.98
N ALA A 634 29.29 0.35 -6.03
CA ALA A 634 28.08 1.18 -5.96
C ALA A 634 27.86 1.56 -4.50
N ARG A 635 27.92 2.86 -4.19
CA ARG A 635 27.92 3.36 -2.81
C ARG A 635 27.26 4.72 -2.66
N GLY A 636 26.84 5.03 -1.44
CA GLY A 636 26.49 6.38 -1.02
C GLY A 636 25.09 6.81 -1.43
N GLY A 637 24.57 7.79 -0.69
CA GLY A 637 23.26 8.38 -0.93
C GLY A 637 22.15 7.32 -0.97
N TRP A 638 21.35 7.35 -2.03
CA TRP A 638 20.22 6.45 -2.18
C TRP A 638 20.60 4.96 -2.33
N ILE A 639 21.83 4.65 -2.77
CA ILE A 639 22.27 3.27 -3.00
C ILE A 639 22.31 2.48 -1.70
N ASP A 640 22.66 3.14 -0.59
CA ASP A 640 22.70 2.52 0.74
C ASP A 640 21.29 2.12 1.23
N TRP A 641 20.27 2.87 0.80
CA TRP A 641 18.87 2.57 1.08
C TRP A 641 18.30 1.46 0.17
N TYR A 642 18.67 1.48 -1.12
CA TYR A 642 18.14 0.58 -2.16
C TYR A 642 19.24 -0.11 -2.97
N PRO A 643 20.01 -1.05 -2.36
CA PRO A 643 21.15 -1.69 -3.01
C PRO A 643 20.75 -2.76 -4.04
N PHE A 644 19.46 -2.94 -4.32
CA PHE A 644 18.96 -4.04 -5.16
C PHE A 644 19.09 -3.79 -6.67
N LEU A 645 19.43 -2.56 -7.09
CA LEU A 645 19.56 -2.20 -8.50
C LEU A 645 20.89 -2.59 -9.11
N TYR A 646 21.95 -2.58 -8.30
CA TYR A 646 23.31 -2.74 -8.76
C TYR A 646 23.97 -3.93 -8.09
N THR A 647 24.69 -4.72 -8.89
CA THR A 647 25.50 -5.84 -8.40
C THR A 647 26.93 -5.58 -8.83
N PRO A 648 27.79 -5.03 -7.95
CA PRO A 648 29.19 -4.84 -8.28
C PRO A 648 29.90 -6.14 -8.63
N GLU A 649 30.81 -6.07 -9.59
CA GLU A 649 31.69 -7.15 -10.02
C GLU A 649 33.12 -6.93 -9.51
N PRO A 650 33.92 -7.99 -9.34
CA PRO A 650 35.34 -7.84 -9.03
C PRO A 650 36.08 -7.04 -10.11
N ARG A 651 36.97 -6.14 -9.67
CA ARG A 651 37.89 -5.38 -10.54
C ARG A 651 38.80 -6.34 -11.30
N LEU A 652 39.00 -6.07 -12.59
CA LEU A 652 39.94 -6.79 -13.44
C LEU A 652 41.37 -6.38 -13.10
N LYS A 653 42.24 -7.36 -12.89
CA LYS A 653 43.67 -7.11 -12.76
C LYS A 653 44.29 -6.89 -14.14
N GLU A 654 45.15 -5.90 -14.24
CA GLU A 654 45.92 -5.64 -15.46
C GLU A 654 46.97 -6.73 -15.69
N GLY A 655 47.18 -7.12 -16.94
CA GLY A 655 48.18 -8.10 -17.34
C GLY A 655 47.59 -9.31 -18.09
N VAL A 656 48.36 -10.40 -18.08
CA VAL A 656 48.00 -11.65 -18.77
C VAL A 656 47.20 -12.53 -17.81
N LEU A 657 46.04 -12.98 -18.26
CA LEU A 657 45.18 -13.90 -17.52
C LEU A 657 45.01 -15.20 -18.30
N ASP A 658 45.21 -16.32 -17.60
CA ASP A 658 44.89 -17.64 -18.11
C ASP A 658 43.37 -17.87 -18.00
N VAL A 659 42.73 -18.12 -19.13
CA VAL A 659 41.28 -18.30 -19.24
C VAL A 659 40.94 -19.51 -20.08
N VAL A 660 39.72 -19.99 -19.94
CA VAL A 660 39.11 -20.99 -20.80
C VAL A 660 38.02 -20.29 -21.61
N ILE A 661 38.12 -20.41 -22.94
CA ILE A 661 37.13 -19.88 -23.87
C ILE A 661 36.26 -21.04 -24.35
N GLU A 662 34.97 -20.95 -24.10
CA GLU A 662 33.98 -21.96 -24.50
C GLU A 662 32.93 -21.33 -25.42
N HIS A 663 32.62 -22.04 -26.51
CA HIS A 663 31.41 -21.73 -27.27
C HIS A 663 30.21 -22.39 -26.61
N GLN A 664 29.21 -21.58 -26.27
CA GLN A 664 27.94 -22.08 -25.74
C GLN A 664 26.80 -21.71 -26.69
N THR A 665 25.96 -22.70 -26.97
CA THR A 665 24.72 -22.49 -27.71
C THR A 665 23.63 -22.10 -26.72
N VAL A 666 23.19 -20.86 -26.78
CA VAL A 666 22.21 -20.28 -25.85
C VAL A 666 20.96 -19.83 -26.61
N PRO A 667 19.80 -19.74 -25.93
CA PRO A 667 18.62 -19.10 -26.49
C PRO A 667 18.91 -17.68 -26.98
N SER A 668 18.31 -17.29 -28.11
CA SER A 668 18.51 -15.96 -28.69
C SER A 668 17.91 -14.84 -27.83
N ALA A 669 16.79 -15.13 -27.15
CA ALA A 669 16.12 -14.22 -26.23
C ALA A 669 15.74 -14.94 -24.91
N PRO A 670 15.79 -14.27 -23.75
CA PRO A 670 15.29 -14.83 -22.50
C PRO A 670 13.76 -14.80 -22.46
N LEU A 671 13.15 -15.85 -21.88
CA LEU A 671 11.71 -15.88 -21.64
C LEU A 671 11.26 -14.76 -20.71
N TYR A 672 10.03 -14.31 -20.93
CA TYR A 672 9.37 -13.37 -20.04
C TYR A 672 9.18 -13.96 -18.64
N THR A 673 9.13 -13.06 -17.67
CA THR A 673 8.71 -13.26 -16.28
C THR A 673 7.43 -12.44 -16.09
N GLN A 674 6.68 -12.61 -15.00
CA GLN A 674 5.58 -11.70 -14.72
C GLN A 674 6.04 -10.22 -14.64
N SER A 675 7.24 -9.96 -14.10
CA SER A 675 7.85 -8.63 -14.01
C SER A 675 7.97 -7.92 -15.36
N ASN A 676 8.79 -8.44 -16.28
CA ASN A 676 8.97 -7.82 -17.59
C ASN A 676 7.73 -7.89 -18.50
N LEU A 677 6.80 -8.82 -18.28
CA LEU A 677 5.53 -8.82 -18.99
C LEU A 677 4.65 -7.64 -18.57
N VAL A 678 4.57 -7.33 -17.27
CA VAL A 678 3.84 -6.15 -16.77
C VAL A 678 4.51 -4.85 -17.20
N ALA A 679 5.85 -4.79 -17.21
CA ALA A 679 6.58 -3.64 -17.75
C ALA A 679 6.25 -3.42 -19.23
N LEU A 680 6.23 -4.49 -20.04
CA LEU A 680 5.87 -4.43 -21.45
C LEU A 680 4.41 -4.00 -21.67
N MET A 681 3.49 -4.46 -20.83
CA MET A 681 2.09 -4.03 -20.84
C MET A 681 1.98 -2.51 -20.67
N LYS A 682 2.69 -1.92 -19.70
CA LYS A 682 2.73 -0.47 -19.51
C LYS A 682 3.37 0.25 -20.70
N GLU A 683 4.54 -0.21 -21.14
CA GLU A 683 5.27 0.38 -22.28
C GLU A 683 4.40 0.44 -23.55
N ARG A 684 3.64 -0.62 -23.81
CA ARG A 684 2.77 -0.74 -24.98
C ARG A 684 1.37 -0.15 -24.77
N GLY A 685 1.07 0.38 -23.58
CA GLY A 685 -0.24 0.98 -23.26
C GLY A 685 -1.39 -0.03 -23.22
N ILE A 686 -1.12 -1.27 -22.79
CA ILE A 686 -2.09 -2.36 -22.69
C ILE A 686 -2.40 -2.63 -21.21
N GLY A 687 -3.64 -2.39 -20.81
CA GLY A 687 -4.09 -2.51 -19.43
C GLY A 687 -3.81 -1.25 -18.59
N ARG A 688 -4.09 -1.38 -17.29
CA ARG A 688 -4.06 -0.31 -16.28
C ARG A 688 -3.55 -0.86 -14.95
N PRO A 689 -3.18 -0.01 -13.98
CA PRO A 689 -2.84 -0.43 -12.62
C PRO A 689 -3.83 -1.44 -11.99
N SER A 690 -5.13 -1.30 -12.27
CA SER A 690 -6.18 -2.20 -11.81
C SER A 690 -6.23 -3.55 -12.53
N THR A 691 -5.66 -3.69 -13.74
CA THR A 691 -5.84 -4.86 -14.61
C THR A 691 -4.57 -5.66 -14.89
N TYR A 692 -3.37 -5.11 -14.65
CA TYR A 692 -2.10 -5.82 -14.93
C TYR A 692 -2.03 -7.21 -14.30
N ALA A 693 -2.23 -7.30 -12.99
CA ALA A 693 -2.18 -8.57 -12.27
C ALA A 693 -3.28 -9.54 -12.73
N THR A 694 -4.50 -9.02 -12.96
CA THR A 694 -5.65 -9.82 -13.39
C THR A 694 -5.44 -10.42 -14.79
N ILE A 695 -4.83 -9.69 -15.72
CA ILE A 695 -4.55 -10.19 -17.08
C ILE A 695 -3.53 -11.33 -17.03
N VAL A 696 -2.42 -11.14 -16.30
CA VAL A 696 -1.40 -12.18 -16.11
C VAL A 696 -1.97 -13.40 -15.41
N GLU A 697 -2.81 -13.20 -14.39
CA GLU A 697 -3.47 -14.28 -13.68
C GLU A 697 -4.46 -15.05 -14.58
N LYS A 698 -5.24 -14.37 -15.42
CA LYS A 698 -6.19 -15.01 -16.34
C LYS A 698 -5.48 -15.97 -17.30
N ILE A 699 -4.38 -15.56 -17.94
CA ILE A 699 -3.66 -16.46 -18.88
C ILE A 699 -3.04 -17.68 -18.18
N LEU A 700 -2.65 -17.55 -16.90
CA LEU A 700 -2.17 -18.66 -16.07
C LEU A 700 -3.30 -19.59 -15.65
N GLN A 701 -4.39 -19.04 -15.09
CA GLN A 701 -5.55 -19.82 -14.62
C GLN A 701 -6.27 -20.58 -15.73
N ARG A 702 -6.27 -20.05 -16.96
CA ARG A 702 -6.84 -20.72 -18.14
C ARG A 702 -5.92 -21.78 -18.73
N GLY A 703 -4.71 -21.93 -18.20
CA GLY A 703 -3.71 -22.88 -18.69
C GLY A 703 -3.14 -22.53 -20.06
N TYR A 704 -3.23 -21.27 -20.49
CA TYR A 704 -2.61 -20.80 -21.73
C TYR A 704 -1.10 -20.61 -21.57
N VAL A 705 -0.68 -20.24 -20.36
CA VAL A 705 0.71 -20.10 -19.96
C VAL A 705 0.93 -20.87 -18.67
N ILE A 706 2.11 -21.44 -18.51
CA ILE A 706 2.59 -21.99 -17.25
C ILE A 706 3.83 -21.21 -16.80
N GLU A 707 4.02 -21.13 -15.48
CA GLU A 707 5.21 -20.53 -14.90
C GLU A 707 6.14 -21.63 -14.39
N ARG A 708 7.40 -21.64 -14.88
CA ARG A 708 8.47 -22.53 -14.40
C ARG A 708 9.72 -21.71 -14.11
N ASN A 709 10.26 -21.79 -12.91
CA ASN A 709 11.42 -20.98 -12.49
C ASN A 709 11.23 -19.47 -12.77
N GLN A 710 10.03 -18.94 -12.50
CA GLN A 710 9.60 -17.56 -12.81
C GLN A 710 9.56 -17.19 -14.28
N LYS A 711 9.76 -18.15 -15.19
CA LYS A 711 9.66 -17.97 -16.63
C LYS A 711 8.29 -18.41 -17.11
N LEU A 712 7.67 -17.54 -17.91
CA LEU A 712 6.39 -17.76 -18.56
C LEU A 712 6.61 -18.54 -19.85
N ILE A 713 5.97 -19.70 -19.95
CA ILE A 713 6.06 -20.61 -21.09
C ILE A 713 4.64 -20.84 -21.61
N PRO A 714 4.37 -20.62 -22.90
CA PRO A 714 3.05 -20.90 -23.47
C PRO A 714 2.81 -22.41 -23.53
N THR A 715 1.55 -22.82 -23.35
CA THR A 715 1.14 -24.22 -23.54
C THR A 715 0.69 -24.44 -24.98
N LYS A 716 0.62 -25.71 -25.41
CA LYS A 716 0.03 -26.07 -26.71
C LYS A 716 -1.38 -25.49 -26.87
N LEU A 717 -2.19 -25.58 -25.81
CA LEU A 717 -3.53 -24.99 -25.78
C LEU A 717 -3.49 -23.47 -25.97
N GLY A 718 -2.60 -22.75 -25.27
CA GLY A 718 -2.46 -21.31 -25.43
C GLY A 718 -2.08 -20.89 -26.85
N ILE A 719 -1.17 -21.63 -27.48
CA ILE A 719 -0.75 -21.39 -28.88
C ILE A 719 -1.91 -21.61 -29.84
N GLU A 720 -2.65 -22.72 -29.70
CA GLU A 720 -3.78 -23.02 -30.57
C GLU A 720 -4.92 -22.00 -30.41
N VAL A 721 -5.23 -21.59 -29.18
CA VAL A 721 -6.25 -20.56 -28.90
C VAL A 721 -5.83 -19.22 -29.49
N TYR A 722 -4.57 -18.80 -29.29
CA TYR A 722 -4.08 -17.54 -29.85
C TYR A 722 -4.12 -17.54 -31.38
N ASN A 723 -3.65 -18.60 -32.03
CA ASN A 723 -3.68 -18.68 -33.49
C ASN A 723 -5.12 -18.66 -34.02
N PHE A 724 -6.04 -19.40 -33.39
CA PHE A 724 -7.46 -19.38 -33.76
C PHE A 724 -8.06 -17.96 -33.69
N LEU A 725 -7.80 -17.24 -32.60
CA LEU A 725 -8.31 -15.88 -32.42
C LEU A 725 -7.63 -14.89 -33.38
N ARG A 726 -6.33 -15.01 -33.60
CA ARG A 726 -5.56 -14.17 -34.54
C ARG A 726 -6.03 -14.32 -35.97
N ASP A 727 -6.29 -15.54 -36.40
CA ASP A 727 -6.64 -15.82 -37.78
C ASP A 727 -8.10 -15.42 -38.07
N ARG A 728 -8.99 -15.48 -37.07
CA ARG A 728 -10.42 -15.24 -37.25
C ARG A 728 -10.91 -13.85 -36.80
N PHE A 729 -10.26 -13.26 -35.81
CA PHE A 729 -10.67 -11.98 -35.20
C PHE A 729 -9.51 -10.97 -35.03
N PRO A 730 -8.61 -10.80 -36.02
CA PRO A 730 -7.38 -10.00 -35.84
C PRO A 730 -7.66 -8.57 -35.37
N ASP A 731 -8.71 -7.95 -35.90
CA ASP A 731 -9.07 -6.57 -35.58
C ASP A 731 -9.50 -6.39 -34.12
N LEU A 732 -10.20 -7.39 -33.55
CA LEU A 732 -10.71 -7.33 -32.18
C LEU A 732 -9.62 -7.54 -31.11
N ILE A 733 -8.51 -8.18 -31.48
CA ILE A 733 -7.46 -8.58 -30.54
C ILE A 733 -6.10 -7.96 -30.85
N SER A 734 -6.04 -6.97 -31.74
CA SER A 734 -4.79 -6.29 -32.04
C SER A 734 -4.36 -5.36 -30.90
N GLU A 735 -3.05 -5.19 -30.76
CA GLU A 735 -2.47 -4.27 -29.77
C GLU A 735 -2.92 -2.82 -30.02
N GLU A 736 -2.94 -2.38 -31.27
CA GLU A 736 -3.30 -1.00 -31.64
C GLU A 736 -4.77 -0.71 -31.35
N ARG A 737 -5.67 -1.65 -31.67
CA ARG A 737 -7.09 -1.54 -31.31
C ARG A 737 -7.29 -1.48 -29.79
N THR A 738 -6.56 -2.32 -29.07
CA THR A 738 -6.55 -2.33 -27.60
C THR A 738 -6.16 -0.96 -27.04
N ARG A 739 -5.04 -0.41 -27.50
CA ARG A 739 -4.54 0.90 -27.07
C ARG A 739 -5.48 2.05 -27.45
N THR A 740 -6.01 2.03 -28.66
CA THR A 740 -6.93 3.08 -29.16
C THR A 740 -8.19 3.14 -28.30
N LEU A 741 -8.75 1.98 -27.97
CA LEU A 741 -9.97 1.91 -27.18
C LEU A 741 -9.76 2.36 -25.72
N GLU A 742 -8.61 2.00 -25.12
CA GLU A 742 -8.21 2.53 -23.81
C GLU A 742 -8.15 4.07 -23.82
N ARG A 743 -7.54 4.67 -24.84
CA ARG A 743 -7.48 6.14 -24.98
C ARG A 743 -8.86 6.77 -25.14
N LYS A 744 -9.76 6.14 -25.89
CA LYS A 744 -11.15 6.60 -26.04
C LYS A 744 -11.88 6.57 -24.69
N MET A 745 -11.65 5.56 -23.86
CA MET A 745 -12.22 5.49 -22.51
C MET A 745 -11.65 6.57 -21.59
N ASP A 746 -10.34 6.86 -21.67
CA ASP A 746 -9.75 7.99 -20.94
C ASP A 746 -10.36 9.32 -21.40
N SER A 747 -10.62 9.47 -22.70
CA SER A 747 -11.29 10.66 -23.26
C SER A 747 -12.73 10.83 -22.73
N VAL A 748 -13.44 9.73 -22.43
CA VAL A 748 -14.74 9.77 -21.74
C VAL A 748 -14.58 10.23 -20.29
N GLU A 749 -13.54 9.75 -19.60
CA GLU A 749 -13.21 10.12 -18.22
C GLU A 749 -12.89 11.63 -18.10
N GLU A 750 -12.18 12.18 -19.08
CA GLU A 750 -11.86 13.60 -19.19
C GLU A 750 -13.07 14.46 -19.63
N GLY A 751 -14.10 13.83 -20.21
CA GLY A 751 -15.29 14.51 -20.74
C GLY A 751 -15.13 15.07 -22.14
N VAL A 752 -14.16 14.58 -22.90
CA VAL A 752 -13.90 14.94 -24.31
C VAL A 752 -14.74 14.11 -25.27
N ALA A 753 -14.92 12.81 -24.97
CA ALA A 753 -15.69 11.88 -25.81
C ALA A 753 -17.06 11.55 -25.20
N ASP A 754 -18.06 11.34 -26.06
CA ASP A 754 -19.37 10.85 -25.63
C ASP A 754 -19.36 9.32 -25.46
N TYR A 755 -19.91 8.87 -24.33
CA TYR A 755 -19.88 7.47 -23.95
C TYR A 755 -20.91 6.62 -24.73
N GLN A 756 -22.05 7.19 -25.12
CA GLN A 756 -23.07 6.49 -25.91
C GLN A 756 -22.55 6.25 -27.33
N ALA A 757 -21.95 7.25 -27.96
CA ALA A 757 -21.30 7.12 -29.26
C ALA A 757 -20.21 6.04 -29.25
N LEU A 758 -19.42 5.94 -28.17
CA LEU A 758 -18.40 4.90 -28.03
C LEU A 758 -19.00 3.49 -27.87
N ILE A 759 -20.09 3.35 -27.11
CA ILE A 759 -20.81 2.07 -26.99
C ILE A 759 -21.44 1.68 -28.33
N ASP A 760 -21.98 2.64 -29.09
CA ASP A 760 -22.53 2.41 -30.44
C ASP A 760 -21.47 1.91 -31.41
N GLU A 761 -20.30 2.55 -31.43
CA GLU A 761 -19.15 2.12 -32.23
C GLU A 761 -18.77 0.67 -31.89
N LEU A 762 -18.67 0.35 -30.59
CA LEU A 762 -18.34 -1.01 -30.13
C LEU A 762 -19.40 -2.03 -30.51
N TYR A 763 -20.68 -1.69 -30.37
CA TYR A 763 -21.79 -2.58 -30.70
C TYR A 763 -21.77 -2.92 -32.19
N ASN A 764 -21.65 -1.92 -33.05
CA ASN A 764 -21.62 -2.08 -34.49
C ASN A 764 -20.39 -2.87 -34.96
N GLU A 765 -19.21 -2.58 -34.40
CA GLU A 765 -17.97 -3.32 -34.69
C GLU A 765 -18.12 -4.81 -34.34
N ILE A 766 -18.59 -5.13 -33.13
CA ILE A 766 -18.74 -6.51 -32.67
C ILE A 766 -19.76 -7.24 -33.53
N ARG A 767 -20.91 -6.62 -33.81
CA ARG A 767 -21.96 -7.24 -34.63
C ARG A 767 -21.49 -7.50 -36.06
N GLU A 768 -20.75 -6.59 -36.67
CA GLU A 768 -20.20 -6.79 -38.02
C GLU A 768 -19.20 -7.94 -38.04
N LYS A 769 -18.27 -7.98 -37.08
CA LYS A 769 -17.18 -8.97 -37.04
C LYS A 769 -17.67 -10.37 -36.64
N MET A 770 -18.66 -10.44 -35.74
CA MET A 770 -19.28 -11.71 -35.35
C MET A 770 -20.31 -12.19 -36.40
N GLY A 771 -21.04 -11.27 -37.03
CA GLY A 771 -22.10 -11.56 -38.00
C GLY A 771 -21.60 -12.05 -39.36
N LYS A 772 -20.44 -11.58 -39.85
CA LYS A 772 -19.83 -12.03 -41.12
C LYS A 772 -19.46 -13.52 -41.14
N LEU A 773 -19.43 -14.20 -39.98
CA LEU A 773 -18.98 -15.59 -39.82
C LEU A 773 -20.11 -16.60 -39.51
N ALA A 774 -21.36 -16.16 -39.44
CA ALA A 774 -22.52 -17.05 -39.36
C ALA A 774 -23.04 -17.45 -40.77
N ALA A 775 -22.54 -16.80 -41.81
CA ALA A 775 -22.91 -17.02 -43.21
C ALA A 775 -21.88 -17.84 -44.02
N ASP A 776 -20.71 -18.12 -43.43
CA ASP A 776 -19.67 -19.05 -43.91
C ASP A 776 -19.61 -20.26 -42.97
#